data_AF-A0A2D0AX72-F1
#
_entry.id   AF-A0A2D0AX72-F1
#
_cell.length_a   1.000
_cell.length_b   1.000
_cell.length_c   1.000
_cell.angle_alpha   90.00
_cell.angle_beta   90.00
_cell.angle_gamma   90.00
#
_symmetry.space_group_name_H-M   'P 1'
#
loop_
_entity.id
_entity.type
_entity.pdbx_description
1 polymer ?
#
loop_
_entity_poly.entity_id
_entity_poly.type
_entity_poly.pdbx_seq_one_letter_code
_entity_poly.pdbx_strand_id
1 'polypeptide(L)'
;MAGQQDGYALGVDLGTSNTVAVLRWPDGRTRPLLVDGQPILPSGVYADTEGRLHVGRDAQRLAQADPTRYEPNPKRLVDEATVLLGDRSYAPAELLAAPLWAVAEQAVATVGFLPPAVLTYPAAWEAPRRQVLHDALALAGWPSAAEHTMSGPVPVGTRLLREPVAAARYYTEVLRRPVPVGESVAVFDFGGGTLDVAVVRNEGADPWGDSGFTVIATGGMADLGGLDLDAALLARVGELVGDGQAALWDRLTRPETTGQWRDRQQLWDNVRGAKEMLSRVAVAPVAVPGLETAVPLTRAELEQLATPLLTRAVARTREVVAEAGLTPDRLAGLFLVGGSSRVPLVARLLHAELGVAPTVLEQPELPVAEGALTDLPLPRPGRRPGAAGPAPAQPSPAAVQPSPAPAQPSAGATHDAAPGAPEAASTPVGSGDGPPATLPAGGTGHTLLPGPGVTLPGGPGATLVAGAGTPLGGTPVAGSGATPVPTLGGMPPDGTVPTQAGYPAGWPGVPPGAQSPPGAGAGPSTPVRHGRRRLWIGLGAGLALLGVLGAAALWFTRDRYPALEFHTLTEVARPAADGDRPTAMFTAVLGDRAYLAYQLSDGRLTVVAVDAGTGKEAWRNTVAAGSERWKGIRAVPGAVLAVADEAGDSTPRDVVVLDAGSGRERWRLPVHGDDAVHVTKTTLVRVDRAGSRLVGLRLRDGRQEWSLDNPRSEYDDTRTTVLPVGTGQGAVGPTGFDDAPGSGDTDRLVQVGADRSVRLVDMDSGEVLRRRDGVADVSDRMVAHGDRLYVVAEDRGYKLLGYDLGSFAEPTVLYSAGEQRRVTTLVACGEHRACLLEVPQADADRTEVVAATEGKGSRRWAAPGGVDLVPVGEHLLVRREVPKTTVSLFDPAGKAVLTDRKGTAVRVDAGNLLVFAETPSSVEDDRSLAGVSKSGGLTEMGQLQGVRSESCSWNTSVIVCGAERDFVLYRFAGDG
;
A
#
# COMPACT_ATOMS: atom_id res chain seq x y z
N MET A 1 -5.93 -4.79 49.31
CA MET A 1 -6.28 -3.56 48.56
C MET A 1 -5.11 -3.08 47.72
N ALA A 2 -4.06 -2.44 48.26
CA ALA A 2 -2.99 -1.80 47.45
C ALA A 2 -2.47 -2.64 46.26
N GLY A 3 -1.98 -3.86 46.51
CA GLY A 3 -1.45 -4.76 45.45
C GLY A 3 -2.49 -5.42 44.53
N GLN A 4 -3.72 -4.88 44.45
CA GLN A 4 -4.78 -5.33 43.53
C GLN A 4 -4.99 -4.36 42.36
N GLN A 5 -4.34 -3.19 42.41
CA GLN A 5 -4.39 -2.16 41.37
C GLN A 5 -3.20 -2.22 40.39
N ASP A 6 -2.12 -2.92 40.76
CA ASP A 6 -0.88 -3.04 39.98
C ASP A 6 -1.14 -3.60 38.58
N GLY A 7 -0.72 -2.86 37.54
CA GLY A 7 -0.77 -3.28 36.13
C GLY A 7 -2.03 -2.86 35.36
N TYR A 8 -3.11 -2.48 36.06
CA TYR A 8 -4.24 -1.81 35.42
C TYR A 8 -3.84 -0.43 34.89
N ALA A 9 -4.33 -0.06 33.71
CA ALA A 9 -4.14 1.27 33.13
C ALA A 9 -5.29 1.63 32.18
N LEU A 10 -5.55 2.92 31.99
CA LEU A 10 -6.62 3.44 31.13
C LEU A 10 -6.07 4.47 30.14
N GLY A 11 -6.06 4.15 28.85
CA GLY A 11 -5.77 5.11 27.78
C GLY A 11 -7.05 5.75 27.31
N VAL A 12 -7.08 7.08 27.17
CA VAL A 12 -8.26 7.83 26.71
C VAL A 12 -7.85 8.79 25.61
N ASP A 13 -8.51 8.68 24.47
CA ASP A 13 -8.53 9.71 23.44
C ASP A 13 -9.82 10.51 23.52
N LEU A 14 -9.71 11.78 23.89
CA LEU A 14 -10.81 12.73 23.92
C LEU A 14 -10.86 13.44 22.55
N GLY A 15 -11.29 12.73 21.52
CA GLY A 15 -11.41 13.25 20.16
C GLY A 15 -12.58 14.22 19.97
N THR A 16 -12.51 15.05 18.93
CA THR A 16 -13.45 16.17 18.71
C THR A 16 -14.91 15.75 18.59
N SER A 17 -15.19 14.64 17.90
CA SER A 17 -16.54 14.11 17.68
C SER A 17 -16.79 12.79 18.42
N ASN A 18 -15.73 12.07 18.77
CA ASN A 18 -15.75 10.76 19.43
C ASN A 18 -14.66 10.69 20.49
N THR A 19 -14.99 10.15 21.66
CA THR A 19 -14.10 9.77 22.74
C THR A 19 -13.90 8.26 22.70
N VAL A 20 -12.66 7.80 22.83
CA VAL A 20 -12.29 6.38 22.88
C VAL A 20 -11.55 6.11 24.18
N ALA A 21 -11.89 5.03 24.87
CA ALA A 21 -11.19 4.60 26.07
C ALA A 21 -10.79 3.13 25.95
N VAL A 22 -9.57 2.79 26.33
CA VAL A 22 -9.03 1.42 26.31
C VAL A 22 -8.47 1.09 27.69
N LEU A 23 -8.97 0.00 28.25
CA LEU A 23 -8.56 -0.54 29.53
C LEU A 23 -7.50 -1.64 29.32
N ARG A 24 -6.43 -1.60 30.11
CA ARG A 24 -5.43 -2.67 30.22
C ARG A 24 -5.59 -3.41 31.54
N TRP A 25 -5.47 -4.74 31.50
CA TRP A 25 -5.43 -5.61 32.68
C TRP A 25 -3.99 -5.93 33.13
N PRO A 26 -3.76 -6.39 34.37
CA PRO A 26 -2.42 -6.74 34.88
C PRO A 26 -1.69 -7.85 34.12
N ASP A 27 -2.41 -8.64 33.32
CA ASP A 27 -1.83 -9.64 32.41
C ASP A 27 -1.37 -9.05 31.05
N GLY A 28 -1.47 -7.74 30.88
CA GLY A 28 -1.05 -7.00 29.70
C GLY A 28 -2.09 -6.92 28.58
N ARG A 29 -3.23 -7.62 28.68
CA ARG A 29 -4.29 -7.54 27.66
C ARG A 29 -4.96 -6.16 27.68
N THR A 30 -5.17 -5.61 26.49
CA THR A 30 -5.95 -4.38 26.24
C THR A 30 -7.33 -4.73 25.69
N ARG A 31 -8.35 -3.94 26.03
CA ARG A 31 -9.68 -3.97 25.39
C ARG A 31 -10.32 -2.57 25.44
N PRO A 32 -11.07 -2.15 24.41
CA PRO A 32 -11.93 -0.97 24.51
C PRO A 32 -12.91 -1.05 25.68
N LEU A 33 -13.04 0.05 26.40
CA LEU A 33 -13.99 0.25 27.49
C LEU A 33 -15.36 0.59 26.88
N LEU A 34 -16.40 -0.18 27.22
CA LEU A 34 -17.68 -0.10 26.54
C LEU A 34 -18.66 0.85 27.25
N VAL A 35 -18.61 2.15 26.96
CA VAL A 35 -19.62 3.14 27.42
C VAL A 35 -20.87 2.99 26.55
N ASP A 36 -22.07 2.99 27.14
CA ASP A 36 -23.35 2.63 26.47
C ASP A 36 -23.30 1.27 25.73
N GLY A 37 -22.39 0.37 26.16
CA GLY A 37 -22.08 -0.89 25.47
C GLY A 37 -21.35 -0.72 24.13
N GLN A 38 -20.71 0.42 23.84
CA GLN A 38 -19.98 0.72 22.60
C GLN A 38 -18.51 1.07 22.85
N PRO A 39 -17.58 0.70 21.95
CA PRO A 39 -16.15 1.01 22.07
C PRO A 39 -15.78 2.46 21.71
N ILE A 40 -16.75 3.22 21.17
CA ILE A 40 -16.60 4.61 20.75
C ILE A 40 -17.79 5.38 21.34
N LEU A 41 -17.49 6.40 22.15
CA LEU A 41 -18.46 7.27 22.81
C LEU A 41 -18.56 8.60 22.03
N PRO A 42 -19.71 8.97 21.44
CA PRO A 42 -19.88 10.31 20.87
C PRO A 42 -19.55 11.41 21.88
N SER A 43 -18.64 12.33 21.53
CA SER A 43 -18.17 13.42 22.41
C SER A 43 -19.19 14.54 22.59
N GLY A 44 -20.31 14.52 21.84
CA GLY A 44 -21.36 15.53 21.90
C GLY A 44 -22.13 15.52 23.22
N VAL A 45 -22.49 16.73 23.69
CA VAL A 45 -23.06 16.97 25.01
C VAL A 45 -24.44 17.61 24.89
N TYR A 46 -25.44 17.07 25.62
CA TYR A 46 -26.79 17.61 25.70
C TYR A 46 -27.10 18.14 27.10
N ALA A 47 -27.59 19.37 27.22
CA ALA A 47 -28.02 19.96 28.49
C ALA A 47 -29.53 19.83 28.70
N ASP A 48 -29.97 19.07 29.71
CA ASP A 48 -31.40 18.99 30.03
C ASP A 48 -31.96 20.26 30.70
N THR A 49 -33.27 20.29 30.94
CA THR A 49 -33.98 21.42 31.54
C THR A 49 -33.59 21.68 33.00
N GLU A 50 -33.08 20.68 33.71
CA GLU A 50 -32.53 20.82 35.06
C GLU A 50 -31.08 21.34 35.01
N GLY A 51 -30.43 21.24 33.85
CA GLY A 51 -29.07 21.67 33.54
C GLY A 51 -28.03 20.58 33.72
N ARG A 52 -28.44 19.31 33.73
CA ARG A 52 -27.50 18.19 33.74
C ARG A 52 -27.00 17.94 32.33
N LEU A 53 -25.70 17.65 32.22
CA LEU A 53 -25.06 17.30 30.96
C LEU A 53 -25.16 15.79 30.74
N HIS A 54 -25.69 15.39 29.59
CA HIS A 54 -25.76 14.02 29.09
C HIS A 54 -24.76 13.89 27.94
N VAL A 55 -24.24 12.69 27.69
CA VAL A 55 -23.28 12.39 26.61
C VAL A 55 -23.69 11.15 25.80
N GLY A 56 -22.90 10.82 24.77
CA GLY A 56 -23.03 9.54 24.08
C GLY A 56 -24.36 9.34 23.39
N ARG A 57 -24.94 8.14 23.53
CA ARG A 57 -26.19 7.79 22.84
C ARG A 57 -27.41 8.49 23.43
N ASP A 58 -27.41 8.75 24.73
CA ASP A 58 -28.53 9.47 25.34
C ASP A 58 -28.49 10.96 25.02
N ALA A 59 -27.32 11.60 24.90
CA ALA A 59 -27.23 12.95 24.34
C ALA A 59 -27.77 13.02 22.90
N GLN A 60 -27.36 12.10 22.03
CA GLN A 60 -27.86 12.04 20.65
C GLN A 60 -29.38 11.79 20.59
N ARG A 61 -29.92 10.93 21.46
CA ARG A 61 -31.37 10.66 21.58
C ARG A 61 -32.14 11.88 22.08
N LEU A 62 -31.61 12.60 23.06
CA LEU A 62 -32.23 13.83 23.59
C LEU A 62 -32.14 14.99 22.59
N ALA A 63 -31.05 15.09 21.82
CA ALA A 63 -30.91 16.04 20.73
C ALA A 63 -31.97 15.86 19.63
N GLN A 64 -32.44 14.63 19.36
CA GLN A 64 -33.57 14.41 18.44
C GLN A 64 -34.89 15.04 18.95
N ALA A 65 -35.02 15.30 20.25
CA ALA A 65 -36.17 16.00 20.83
C ALA A 65 -35.98 17.53 20.87
N ASP A 66 -34.79 18.02 21.23
CA ASP A 66 -34.45 19.46 21.22
C ASP A 66 -32.97 19.71 20.85
N PRO A 67 -32.65 19.89 19.55
CA PRO A 67 -31.27 20.13 19.14
C PRO A 67 -30.68 21.45 19.65
N THR A 68 -31.51 22.39 20.13
CA THR A 68 -31.03 23.69 20.63
C THR A 68 -30.22 23.56 21.93
N ARG A 69 -30.25 22.38 22.55
CA ARG A 69 -29.56 22.02 23.81
C ARG A 69 -28.35 21.13 23.61
N TYR A 70 -27.92 20.90 22.36
CA TYR A 70 -26.87 19.93 22.01
C TYR A 70 -25.68 20.60 21.32
N GLU A 71 -24.47 20.40 21.85
CA GLU A 71 -23.21 20.69 21.15
C GLU A 71 -22.56 19.38 20.70
N PRO A 72 -22.50 19.08 19.38
CA PRO A 72 -21.95 17.81 18.88
C PRO A 72 -20.42 17.66 18.97
N ASN A 73 -19.65 18.74 19.10
CA ASN A 73 -18.19 18.75 18.99
C ASN A 73 -17.49 19.71 19.99
N PRO A 74 -17.70 19.58 21.31
CA PRO A 74 -17.26 20.58 22.30
C PRO A 74 -15.75 20.87 22.30
N LYS A 75 -14.90 19.96 21.84
CA LYS A 75 -13.44 20.18 21.70
C LYS A 75 -13.09 21.30 20.71
N ARG A 76 -13.96 21.61 19.72
CA ARG A 76 -13.80 22.77 18.82
C ARG A 76 -14.04 24.11 19.54
N LEU A 77 -14.73 24.11 20.68
CA LEU A 77 -15.09 25.32 21.44
C LEU A 77 -14.18 25.57 22.66
N VAL A 78 -13.01 24.93 22.72
CA VAL A 78 -12.07 25.01 23.86
C VAL A 78 -11.59 26.43 24.20
N ASP A 79 -11.56 27.33 23.21
CA ASP A 79 -11.14 28.73 23.38
C ASP A 79 -12.31 29.69 23.71
N GLU A 80 -13.56 29.21 23.69
CA GLU A 80 -14.74 30.05 23.95
C GLU A 80 -14.90 30.36 25.44
N ALA A 81 -15.36 31.58 25.76
CA ALA A 81 -15.59 31.95 27.16
C ALA A 81 -16.76 31.16 27.79
N THR A 82 -17.82 30.94 27.02
CA THR A 82 -19.00 30.13 27.39
C THR A 82 -19.72 29.61 26.15
N VAL A 83 -20.28 28.40 26.23
CA VAL A 83 -21.16 27.80 25.21
C VAL A 83 -22.61 27.84 25.71
N LEU A 84 -23.55 28.29 24.87
CA LEU A 84 -24.98 28.35 25.19
C LEU A 84 -25.69 27.07 24.73
N LEU A 85 -26.29 26.32 25.66
CA LEU A 85 -27.15 25.16 25.38
C LEU A 85 -28.57 25.46 25.86
N GLY A 86 -29.47 25.70 24.91
CA GLY A 86 -30.83 26.17 25.15
C GLY A 86 -30.85 27.52 25.86
N ASP A 87 -31.19 27.52 27.15
CA ASP A 87 -31.32 28.68 28.02
C ASP A 87 -30.16 28.86 29.01
N ARG A 88 -29.11 28.04 28.93
CA ARG A 88 -28.00 28.01 29.91
C ARG A 88 -26.62 28.08 29.27
N SER A 89 -25.74 28.89 29.85
CA SER A 89 -24.32 28.97 29.48
C SER A 89 -23.48 28.02 30.33
N TYR A 90 -22.53 27.33 29.70
CA TYR A 90 -21.54 26.44 30.33
C TYR A 90 -20.13 26.85 29.89
N ALA A 91 -19.12 26.64 30.73
CA ALA A 91 -17.72 26.72 30.32
C ALA A 91 -17.32 25.50 29.47
N PRO A 92 -16.37 25.61 28.52
CA PRO A 92 -15.91 24.45 27.75
C PRO A 92 -15.37 23.31 28.62
N ALA A 93 -14.78 23.63 29.78
CA ALA A 93 -14.34 22.64 30.76
C ALA A 93 -15.48 21.75 31.29
N GLU A 94 -16.70 22.30 31.48
CA GLU A 94 -17.87 21.53 31.92
C GLU A 94 -18.35 20.56 30.82
N LEU A 95 -18.33 21.02 29.56
CA LEU A 95 -18.69 20.18 28.42
C LEU A 95 -17.67 19.04 28.21
N LEU A 96 -16.36 19.33 28.33
CA LEU A 96 -15.31 18.30 28.24
C LEU A 96 -15.25 17.39 29.48
N ALA A 97 -15.73 17.84 30.63
CA ALA A 97 -15.85 16.99 31.83
C ALA A 97 -16.91 15.88 31.65
N ALA A 98 -17.99 16.14 30.92
CA ALA A 98 -19.09 15.19 30.76
C ALA A 98 -18.70 13.83 30.13
N PRO A 99 -17.95 13.75 28.99
CA PRO A 99 -17.47 12.47 28.47
C PRO A 99 -16.38 11.84 29.36
N LEU A 100 -15.52 12.64 29.99
CA LEU A 100 -14.51 12.16 30.94
C LEU A 100 -15.15 11.54 32.19
N TRP A 101 -16.28 12.08 32.67
CA TRP A 101 -17.08 11.49 33.74
C TRP A 101 -17.64 10.13 33.32
N ALA A 102 -18.29 10.04 32.16
CA ALA A 102 -18.86 8.77 31.68
C ALA A 102 -17.79 7.66 31.48
N VAL A 103 -16.60 8.03 31.00
CA VAL A 103 -15.45 7.12 30.92
C VAL A 103 -14.98 6.68 32.31
N ALA A 104 -14.90 7.58 33.29
CA ALA A 104 -14.52 7.22 34.66
C ALA A 104 -15.56 6.36 35.37
N GLU A 105 -16.85 6.67 35.24
CA GLU A 105 -17.95 5.90 35.80
C GLU A 105 -17.97 4.48 35.22
N GLN A 106 -17.83 4.35 33.90
CA GLN A 106 -17.74 3.04 33.24
C GLN A 106 -16.46 2.28 33.63
N ALA A 107 -15.32 2.95 33.83
CA ALA A 107 -14.10 2.31 34.31
C ALA A 107 -14.28 1.77 35.75
N VAL A 108 -14.83 2.59 36.66
CA VAL A 108 -15.16 2.20 38.04
C VAL A 108 -16.17 1.05 38.06
N ALA A 109 -17.20 1.07 37.22
CA ALA A 109 -18.15 -0.04 37.07
C ALA A 109 -17.49 -1.33 36.52
N THR A 110 -16.41 -1.21 35.75
CA THR A 110 -15.74 -2.35 35.10
C THR A 110 -14.66 -3.01 35.99
N VAL A 111 -13.93 -2.24 36.81
CA VAL A 111 -12.83 -2.79 37.67
C VAL A 111 -12.90 -2.43 39.15
N GLY A 112 -13.90 -1.65 39.58
CA GLY A 112 -14.11 -1.25 40.98
C GLY A 112 -13.33 -0.01 41.44
N PHE A 113 -12.55 0.62 40.55
CA PHE A 113 -11.79 1.85 40.79
C PHE A 113 -11.45 2.53 39.45
N LEU A 114 -11.02 3.79 39.48
CA LEU A 114 -10.45 4.47 38.31
C LEU A 114 -8.94 4.14 38.20
N PRO A 115 -8.46 3.48 37.13
CA PRO A 115 -7.05 3.14 36.99
C PRO A 115 -6.14 4.37 36.79
N PRO A 116 -4.81 4.23 37.01
CA PRO A 116 -3.83 5.16 36.47
C PRO A 116 -4.04 5.32 34.96
N ALA A 117 -3.97 6.55 34.46
CA ALA A 117 -4.53 6.86 33.15
C ALA A 117 -3.68 7.83 32.32
N VAL A 118 -3.87 7.78 31.01
CA VAL A 118 -3.20 8.64 30.03
C VAL A 118 -4.25 9.21 29.09
N LEU A 119 -4.43 10.53 29.15
CA LEU A 119 -5.38 11.28 28.33
C LEU A 119 -4.64 12.01 27.22
N THR A 120 -5.08 11.87 25.97
CA THR A 120 -4.41 12.49 24.83
C THR A 120 -4.95 13.89 24.48
N TYR A 121 -4.07 14.72 23.91
CA TYR A 121 -4.41 16.07 23.42
C TYR A 121 -3.65 16.43 22.13
N PRO A 122 -4.18 17.36 21.29
CA PRO A 122 -3.55 17.68 19.99
C PRO A 122 -2.20 18.36 20.18
N ALA A 123 -1.20 18.00 19.38
CA ALA A 123 0.17 18.43 19.62
C ALA A 123 0.39 19.95 19.60
N ALA A 124 -0.47 20.68 18.87
CA ALA A 124 -0.47 22.15 18.79
C ALA A 124 -1.18 22.86 19.97
N TRP A 125 -1.74 22.14 20.97
CA TRP A 125 -2.39 22.77 22.12
C TRP A 125 -1.39 23.31 23.12
N GLU A 126 -1.27 24.64 23.18
CA GLU A 126 -0.51 25.37 24.20
C GLU A 126 -1.17 25.33 25.59
N ALA A 127 -0.47 25.85 26.60
CA ALA A 127 -0.87 25.77 28.00
C ALA A 127 -2.31 26.25 28.32
N PRO A 128 -2.87 27.31 27.69
CA PRO A 128 -4.25 27.72 27.96
C PRO A 128 -5.29 26.63 27.68
N ARG A 129 -5.22 25.98 26.50
CA ARG A 129 -6.14 24.88 26.15
C ARG A 129 -5.93 23.64 27.02
N ARG A 130 -4.70 23.38 27.46
CA ARG A 130 -4.40 22.29 28.39
C ARG A 130 -4.89 22.58 29.82
N GLN A 131 -4.97 23.84 30.24
CA GLN A 131 -5.63 24.21 31.50
C GLN A 131 -7.11 23.85 31.47
N VAL A 132 -7.83 24.14 30.38
CA VAL A 132 -9.24 23.72 30.22
C VAL A 132 -9.40 22.19 30.36
N LEU A 133 -8.41 21.41 29.91
CA LEU A 133 -8.39 19.95 30.07
C LEU A 133 -8.10 19.51 31.52
N HIS A 134 -7.22 20.21 32.24
CA HIS A 134 -7.01 19.99 33.69
C HIS A 134 -8.27 20.33 34.51
N ASP A 135 -8.97 21.41 34.15
CA ASP A 135 -10.20 21.83 34.80
C ASP A 135 -11.34 20.83 34.52
N ALA A 136 -11.46 20.36 33.27
CA ALA A 136 -12.39 19.30 32.88
C ALA A 136 -12.16 17.98 33.64
N LEU A 137 -10.90 17.57 33.81
CA LEU A 137 -10.52 16.41 34.61
C LEU A 137 -10.93 16.57 36.09
N ALA A 138 -10.70 17.76 36.66
CA ALA A 138 -11.07 18.05 38.05
C ALA A 138 -12.61 18.03 38.26
N LEU A 139 -13.37 18.61 37.32
CA LEU A 139 -14.83 18.56 37.31
C LEU A 139 -15.36 17.13 37.14
N ALA A 140 -14.69 16.30 36.33
CA ALA A 140 -14.99 14.89 36.15
C ALA A 140 -14.52 13.99 37.32
N GLY A 141 -13.92 14.55 38.39
CA GLY A 141 -13.48 13.81 39.57
C GLY A 141 -12.20 12.98 39.40
N TRP A 142 -11.40 13.25 38.36
CA TRP A 142 -10.15 12.52 38.09
C TRP A 142 -9.00 13.02 38.99
N PRO A 143 -7.99 12.17 39.29
CA PRO A 143 -6.73 12.62 39.87
C PRO A 143 -6.06 13.69 39.00
N SER A 144 -5.48 14.71 39.64
CA SER A 144 -4.74 15.79 38.96
C SER A 144 -3.72 15.23 37.97
N ALA A 145 -3.84 15.63 36.70
CA ALA A 145 -2.93 15.13 35.67
C ALA A 145 -1.55 15.79 35.72
N ALA A 146 -0.51 14.98 35.53
CA ALA A 146 0.83 15.44 35.24
C ALA A 146 1.08 15.52 33.72
N GLU A 147 1.84 16.50 33.27
CA GLU A 147 2.36 16.52 31.89
C GLU A 147 3.37 15.37 31.70
N HIS A 148 3.34 14.73 30.53
CA HIS A 148 4.39 13.78 30.15
C HIS A 148 5.77 14.47 30.15
N THR A 149 6.73 13.89 30.86
CA THR A 149 8.13 14.36 30.89
C THR A 149 9.09 13.19 30.72
N MET A 150 10.13 13.39 29.89
CA MET A 150 11.21 12.43 29.61
C MET A 150 12.19 12.23 30.80
N SER A 151 11.83 12.72 31.99
CA SER A 151 12.77 13.03 33.08
C SER A 151 12.14 12.93 34.49
N GLY A 152 11.50 11.82 34.83
CA GLY A 152 11.14 11.55 36.24
C GLY A 152 10.51 10.19 36.50
N PRO A 153 10.58 9.68 37.75
CA PRO A 153 9.79 8.52 38.16
C PRO A 153 8.30 8.83 38.05
N VAL A 154 7.54 7.92 37.41
CA VAL A 154 6.13 8.10 37.07
C VAL A 154 5.27 8.38 38.32
N PRO A 155 4.58 9.54 38.42
CA PRO A 155 3.61 9.80 39.47
C PRO A 155 2.38 8.90 39.34
N VAL A 156 1.81 8.46 40.46
CA VAL A 156 0.55 7.70 40.47
C VAL A 156 -0.62 8.65 40.24
N GLY A 157 -1.28 8.56 39.09
CA GLY A 157 -2.42 9.41 38.74
C GLY A 157 -2.73 9.42 37.25
N THR A 158 -3.19 10.57 36.76
CA THR A 158 -3.47 10.84 35.34
C THR A 158 -2.23 11.46 34.68
N ARG A 159 -2.00 11.19 33.40
CA ARG A 159 -0.96 11.83 32.56
C ARG A 159 -1.58 12.46 31.31
N LEU A 160 -1.02 13.57 30.84
CA LEU A 160 -1.35 14.15 29.55
C LEU A 160 -0.28 13.79 28.50
N LEU A 161 -0.69 13.26 27.35
CA LEU A 161 0.18 12.84 26.26
C LEU A 161 -0.25 13.47 24.92
N ARG A 162 0.68 13.76 24.01
CA ARG A 162 0.31 14.28 22.68
C ARG A 162 -0.22 13.17 21.77
N GLU A 163 -1.36 13.40 21.12
CA GLU A 163 -2.03 12.48 20.19
C GLU A 163 -1.07 11.81 19.17
N PRO A 164 -0.19 12.52 18.43
CA PRO A 164 0.74 11.89 17.50
C PRO A 164 1.89 11.12 18.17
N VAL A 165 2.24 11.43 19.43
CA VAL A 165 3.21 10.63 20.22
C VAL A 165 2.58 9.30 20.60
N ALA A 166 1.32 9.31 21.05
CA ALA A 166 0.54 8.10 21.32
C ALA A 166 0.39 7.25 20.04
N ALA A 167 -0.02 7.86 18.93
CA ALA A 167 -0.13 7.19 17.64
C ALA A 167 1.18 6.51 17.21
N ALA A 168 2.32 7.23 17.23
CA ALA A 168 3.60 6.65 16.84
C ALA A 168 4.01 5.45 17.72
N ARG A 169 3.79 5.53 19.04
CA ARG A 169 4.00 4.39 19.96
C ARG A 169 3.08 3.20 19.66
N TYR A 170 1.84 3.42 19.23
CA TYR A 170 0.96 2.34 18.78
C TYR A 170 1.56 1.60 17.57
N TYR A 171 2.04 2.33 16.56
CA TYR A 171 2.66 1.70 15.38
C TYR A 171 3.94 0.91 15.74
N THR A 172 4.78 1.42 16.64
CA THR A 172 6.04 0.73 17.02
C THR A 172 5.85 -0.41 18.02
N GLU A 173 5.01 -0.24 19.03
CA GLU A 173 4.88 -1.19 20.14
C GLU A 173 3.69 -2.13 20.03
N VAL A 174 2.56 -1.69 19.47
CA VAL A 174 1.37 -2.55 19.30
C VAL A 174 1.42 -3.26 17.94
N LEU A 175 1.60 -2.50 16.85
CA LEU A 175 1.73 -3.06 15.50
C LEU A 175 3.14 -3.55 15.12
N ARG A 176 4.11 -3.43 16.05
CA ARG A 176 5.48 -3.96 15.90
C ARG A 176 6.20 -3.49 14.63
N ARG A 177 5.96 -2.26 14.17
CA ARG A 177 6.68 -1.61 13.06
C ARG A 177 7.85 -0.79 13.61
N PRO A 178 9.09 -1.32 13.68
CA PRO A 178 10.18 -0.62 14.36
C PRO A 178 10.59 0.66 13.62
N VAL A 179 10.53 1.79 14.32
CA VAL A 179 11.20 3.03 13.91
C VAL A 179 12.57 3.06 14.60
N PRO A 180 13.71 3.06 13.88
CA PRO A 180 15.03 3.12 14.50
C PRO A 180 15.24 4.40 15.33
N VAL A 181 16.18 4.35 16.27
CA VAL A 181 16.56 5.53 17.06
C VAL A 181 17.23 6.58 16.15
N GLY A 182 16.78 7.83 16.24
CA GLY A 182 17.16 8.95 15.38
C GLY A 182 16.25 9.12 14.15
N GLU A 183 15.51 8.09 13.73
CA GLU A 183 14.59 8.17 12.60
C GLU A 183 13.26 8.82 12.99
N SER A 184 12.56 9.38 12.00
CA SER A 184 11.30 10.10 12.18
C SER A 184 10.16 9.51 11.36
N VAL A 185 8.94 9.63 11.87
CA VAL A 185 7.69 9.29 11.18
C VAL A 185 6.76 10.50 11.16
N ALA A 186 5.93 10.59 10.13
CA ALA A 186 4.85 11.56 10.06
C ALA A 186 3.54 10.91 10.51
N VAL A 187 2.85 11.53 11.45
CA VAL A 187 1.47 11.19 11.81
C VAL A 187 0.55 12.23 11.16
N PHE A 188 -0.47 11.74 10.46
CA PHE A 188 -1.53 12.50 9.81
C PHE A 188 -2.85 12.12 10.50
N ASP A 189 -3.31 12.96 11.41
CA ASP A 189 -4.60 12.79 12.08
C ASP A 189 -5.66 13.59 11.34
N PHE A 190 -6.56 12.89 10.66
CA PHE A 190 -7.71 13.50 10.00
C PHE A 190 -8.96 13.17 10.81
N GLY A 191 -9.18 13.99 11.84
CA GLY A 191 -10.27 13.84 12.78
C GLY A 191 -11.62 14.31 12.24
N GLY A 192 -12.60 14.41 13.15
CA GLY A 192 -13.92 14.95 12.82
C GLY A 192 -13.91 16.47 12.58
N GLY A 193 -13.07 17.23 13.28
CA GLY A 193 -13.08 18.70 13.25
C GLY A 193 -11.71 19.39 13.15
N THR A 194 -10.63 18.66 12.96
CA THR A 194 -9.30 19.21 12.62
C THR A 194 -8.55 18.22 11.74
N LEU A 195 -7.54 18.74 11.04
CA LEU A 195 -6.44 17.99 10.50
C LEU A 195 -5.21 18.40 11.30
N ASP A 196 -4.58 17.45 11.98
CA ASP A 196 -3.35 17.67 12.74
C ASP A 196 -2.23 16.80 12.15
N VAL A 197 -1.09 17.42 11.82
CA VAL A 197 0.07 16.75 11.23
C VAL A 197 1.28 16.99 12.13
N ALA A 198 1.98 15.92 12.49
CA ALA A 198 3.21 16.03 13.27
C ALA A 198 4.28 15.08 12.75
N VAL A 199 5.52 15.58 12.67
CA VAL A 199 6.70 14.74 12.54
C VAL A 199 7.22 14.45 13.94
N VAL A 200 7.33 13.17 14.28
CA VAL A 200 7.88 12.71 15.56
C VAL A 200 9.14 11.88 15.31
N ARG A 201 10.12 11.98 16.21
CA ARG A 201 11.39 11.24 16.17
C ARG A 201 11.48 10.27 17.33
N ASN A 202 12.04 9.09 17.08
CA ASN A 202 12.37 8.16 18.15
C ASN A 202 13.74 8.54 18.74
N GLU A 203 13.79 9.16 19.92
CA GLU A 203 15.06 9.43 20.63
C GLU A 203 15.61 8.18 21.35
N GLY A 204 14.91 7.05 21.28
CA GLY A 204 15.27 5.79 21.93
C GLY A 204 14.59 5.62 23.29
N ALA A 205 15.05 4.62 24.05
CA ALA A 205 14.53 4.38 25.39
C ALA A 205 15.02 5.46 26.37
N ASP A 206 14.12 5.97 27.19
CA ASP A 206 14.48 6.86 28.31
C ASP A 206 15.23 6.09 29.43
N PRO A 207 15.72 6.76 30.50
CA PRO A 207 16.44 6.10 31.59
C PRO A 207 15.66 5.04 32.38
N TRP A 208 14.34 4.91 32.18
CA TRP A 208 13.48 3.93 32.86
C TRP A 208 13.05 2.77 31.93
N GLY A 209 13.00 3.04 30.63
CA GLY A 209 12.93 2.05 29.55
C GLY A 209 11.86 2.30 28.49
N ASP A 210 11.17 3.44 28.52
CA ASP A 210 9.99 3.71 27.66
C ASP A 210 10.39 4.44 26.37
N SER A 211 9.64 4.26 25.28
CA SER A 211 10.01 4.79 23.95
C SER A 211 9.86 6.32 23.87
N GLY A 212 10.98 7.05 23.90
CA GLY A 212 11.04 8.50 23.90
C GLY A 212 10.75 9.12 22.52
N PHE A 213 9.47 9.21 22.15
CA PHE A 213 9.04 9.91 20.94
C PHE A 213 8.92 11.42 21.19
N THR A 214 9.82 12.20 20.61
CA THR A 214 9.77 13.66 20.59
C THR A 214 8.99 14.18 19.38
N VAL A 215 8.36 15.34 19.52
CA VAL A 215 7.73 16.04 18.39
C VAL A 215 8.72 17.04 17.84
N ILE A 216 9.03 16.94 16.55
CA ILE A 216 10.04 17.79 15.88
C ILE A 216 9.37 18.98 15.18
N ALA A 217 8.24 18.75 14.51
CA ALA A 217 7.42 19.78 13.89
C ALA A 217 5.93 19.43 14.01
N THR A 218 5.09 20.46 14.07
CA THR A 218 3.63 20.36 14.11
C THR A 218 3.00 21.38 13.19
N GLY A 219 1.99 20.97 12.45
CA GLY A 219 1.07 21.85 11.77
C GLY A 219 -0.28 21.18 11.63
N GLY A 220 -1.15 21.77 10.81
CA GLY A 220 -2.50 21.28 10.64
C GLY A 220 -3.38 22.35 10.01
N MET A 221 -4.68 22.09 9.98
CA MET A 221 -5.71 23.04 9.54
C MET A 221 -6.93 22.89 10.45
N ALA A 222 -7.27 23.97 11.17
CA ALA A 222 -8.47 24.01 12.02
C ALA A 222 -9.77 24.10 11.20
N ASP A 223 -9.67 24.56 9.95
CA ASP A 223 -10.77 24.68 8.99
C ASP A 223 -10.96 23.43 8.09
N LEU A 224 -10.31 22.31 8.41
CA LEU A 224 -10.51 21.05 7.71
C LEU A 224 -10.57 19.84 8.64
N GLY A 225 -11.76 19.26 8.78
CA GLY A 225 -12.00 17.93 9.34
C GLY A 225 -13.11 17.20 8.57
N GLY A 226 -13.55 16.06 9.09
CA GLY A 226 -14.70 15.32 8.55
C GLY A 226 -16.00 16.12 8.49
N LEU A 227 -16.20 17.12 9.35
CA LEU A 227 -17.36 18.04 9.35
C LEU A 227 -17.36 18.99 8.15
N ASP A 228 -16.19 19.37 7.65
CA ASP A 228 -16.07 20.32 6.55
C ASP A 228 -16.26 19.59 5.20
N LEU A 229 -15.97 18.28 5.17
CA LEU A 229 -16.49 17.36 4.15
C LEU A 229 -18.02 17.17 4.24
N ASP A 230 -18.59 17.05 5.45
CA ASP A 230 -20.06 16.99 5.62
C ASP A 230 -20.73 18.28 5.10
N ALA A 231 -20.11 19.44 5.34
CA ALA A 231 -20.59 20.73 4.84
C ALA A 231 -20.56 20.83 3.31
N ALA A 232 -19.48 20.35 2.67
CA ALA A 232 -19.37 20.32 1.20
C ALA A 232 -20.41 19.38 0.57
N LEU A 233 -20.63 18.19 1.14
CA LEU A 233 -21.69 17.27 0.71
C LEU A 233 -23.09 17.86 0.94
N LEU A 234 -23.32 18.58 2.05
CA LEU A 234 -24.60 19.22 2.32
C LEU A 234 -24.92 20.29 1.27
N ALA A 235 -23.94 21.12 0.88
CA ALA A 235 -24.11 22.08 -0.21
C ALA A 235 -24.50 21.36 -1.52
N ARG A 236 -23.83 20.25 -1.84
CA ARG A 236 -24.14 19.42 -3.02
C ARG A 236 -25.54 18.80 -2.97
N VAL A 237 -26.02 18.35 -1.79
CA VAL A 237 -27.41 17.91 -1.63
C VAL A 237 -28.38 19.05 -1.94
N GLY A 238 -28.07 20.29 -1.52
CA GLY A 238 -28.86 21.47 -1.85
C GLY A 238 -29.00 21.71 -3.37
N GLU A 239 -27.90 21.63 -4.11
CA GLU A 239 -27.90 21.71 -5.58
C GLU A 239 -28.80 20.64 -6.21
N LEU A 240 -28.75 19.40 -5.70
CA LEU A 240 -29.51 18.25 -6.20
C LEU A 240 -31.01 18.31 -5.85
N VAL A 241 -31.39 19.02 -4.77
CA VAL A 241 -32.79 19.29 -4.41
C VAL A 241 -33.39 20.42 -5.28
N GLY A 242 -32.56 21.41 -5.64
CA GLY A 242 -32.81 22.35 -6.73
C GLY A 242 -33.87 23.44 -6.50
N ASP A 243 -33.94 24.40 -7.43
CA ASP A 243 -34.79 25.60 -7.36
C ASP A 243 -36.27 25.30 -7.09
N GLY A 244 -36.78 24.18 -7.60
CA GLY A 244 -38.17 23.75 -7.44
C GLY A 244 -38.58 23.52 -5.98
N GLN A 245 -37.63 23.38 -5.04
CA GLN A 245 -37.89 23.21 -3.61
C GLN A 245 -37.07 24.15 -2.72
N ALA A 246 -36.71 25.34 -3.24
CA ALA A 246 -35.95 26.36 -2.50
C ALA A 246 -36.52 26.66 -1.10
N ALA A 247 -37.85 26.73 -0.94
CA ALA A 247 -38.50 26.97 0.35
C ALA A 247 -38.34 25.83 1.37
N LEU A 248 -38.15 24.58 0.92
CA LEU A 248 -37.79 23.45 1.80
C LEU A 248 -36.32 23.54 2.20
N TRP A 249 -35.43 23.88 1.26
CA TRP A 249 -34.01 24.01 1.53
C TRP A 249 -33.70 25.19 2.47
N ASP A 250 -34.41 26.31 2.31
CA ASP A 250 -34.38 27.44 3.25
C ASP A 250 -34.78 27.03 4.66
N ARG A 251 -35.86 26.26 4.82
CA ARG A 251 -36.29 25.71 6.12
C ARG A 251 -35.22 24.86 6.79
N LEU A 252 -34.49 24.05 6.01
CA LEU A 252 -33.46 23.13 6.50
C LEU A 252 -32.15 23.85 6.85
N THR A 253 -31.81 24.92 6.14
CA THR A 253 -30.57 25.69 6.35
C THR A 253 -30.74 26.84 7.35
N ARG A 254 -31.93 27.44 7.44
CA ARG A 254 -32.26 28.59 8.29
C ARG A 254 -33.43 28.27 9.26
N PRO A 255 -33.24 27.34 10.22
CA PRO A 255 -34.29 26.94 11.16
C PRO A 255 -34.63 28.02 12.19
N GLU A 256 -35.91 28.37 12.27
CA GLU A 256 -36.49 29.35 13.21
C GLU A 256 -37.22 28.68 14.41
N THR A 257 -37.55 27.39 14.29
CA THR A 257 -38.33 26.64 15.30
C THR A 257 -37.69 25.30 15.64
N THR A 258 -37.92 24.76 16.85
CA THR A 258 -37.34 23.48 17.30
C THR A 258 -37.61 22.32 16.34
N GLY A 259 -38.77 22.31 15.65
CA GLY A 259 -39.06 21.32 14.61
C GLY A 259 -38.09 21.40 13.42
N GLN A 260 -37.83 22.60 12.93
CA GLN A 260 -36.88 22.84 11.83
C GLN A 260 -35.43 22.57 12.25
N TRP A 261 -35.08 22.82 13.52
CA TRP A 261 -33.80 22.40 14.07
C TRP A 261 -33.63 20.87 14.07
N ARG A 262 -34.68 20.09 14.34
CA ARG A 262 -34.64 18.61 14.22
C ARG A 262 -34.45 18.18 12.77
N ASP A 263 -35.20 18.79 11.84
CA ASP A 263 -35.06 18.52 10.40
C ASP A 263 -33.61 18.78 9.95
N ARG A 264 -33.01 19.90 10.38
CA ARG A 264 -31.60 20.23 10.12
C ARG A 264 -30.65 19.20 10.72
N GLN A 265 -30.81 18.84 11.99
CA GLN A 265 -29.93 17.86 12.65
C GLN A 265 -29.98 16.50 11.94
N GLN A 266 -31.19 16.02 11.62
CA GLN A 266 -31.39 14.77 10.88
C GLN A 266 -30.74 14.82 9.50
N LEU A 267 -30.82 15.94 8.78
CA LEU A 267 -30.16 16.11 7.49
C LEU A 267 -28.63 16.03 7.62
N TRP A 268 -28.03 16.70 8.60
CA TRP A 268 -26.57 16.64 8.84
C TRP A 268 -26.10 15.23 9.21
N ASP A 269 -26.83 14.50 10.06
CA ASP A 269 -26.48 13.13 10.42
C ASP A 269 -26.67 12.16 9.23
N ASN A 270 -27.67 12.37 8.38
CA ASN A 270 -27.85 11.59 7.14
C ASN A 270 -26.75 11.86 6.11
N VAL A 271 -26.29 13.11 5.96
CA VAL A 271 -25.15 13.47 5.10
C VAL A 271 -23.86 12.83 5.61
N ARG A 272 -23.61 12.85 6.92
CA ARG A 272 -22.45 12.17 7.53
C ARG A 272 -22.49 10.66 7.31
N GLY A 273 -23.66 10.04 7.54
CA GLY A 273 -23.87 8.62 7.25
C GLY A 273 -23.60 8.26 5.79
N ALA A 274 -23.97 9.13 4.85
CA ALA A 274 -23.65 8.97 3.43
C ALA A 274 -22.14 9.09 3.16
N LYS A 275 -21.43 10.08 3.71
CA LYS A 275 -19.95 10.21 3.62
C LYS A 275 -19.23 8.95 4.10
N GLU A 276 -19.63 8.46 5.28
CA GLU A 276 -19.07 7.26 5.90
C GLU A 276 -19.41 6.00 5.10
N MET A 277 -20.57 5.93 4.46
CA MET A 277 -20.98 4.85 3.56
C MET A 277 -20.19 4.88 2.23
N LEU A 278 -19.99 6.05 1.63
CA LEU A 278 -19.23 6.25 0.38
C LEU A 278 -17.75 5.88 0.52
N SER A 279 -17.20 5.90 1.73
CA SER A 279 -15.87 5.36 2.02
C SER A 279 -15.77 3.84 1.80
N ARG A 280 -16.91 3.12 1.68
CA ARG A 280 -16.98 1.67 1.41
C ARG A 280 -17.66 1.33 0.08
N VAL A 281 -18.75 2.01 -0.29
CA VAL A 281 -19.50 1.77 -1.55
C VAL A 281 -19.44 2.95 -2.52
N ALA A 282 -19.90 2.77 -3.76
CA ALA A 282 -19.87 3.81 -4.80
C ALA A 282 -21.02 4.83 -4.75
N VAL A 283 -22.16 4.49 -4.12
CA VAL A 283 -23.36 5.34 -4.02
C VAL A 283 -23.99 5.20 -2.64
N ALA A 284 -24.44 6.30 -2.04
CA ALA A 284 -25.14 6.33 -0.75
C ALA A 284 -26.40 7.23 -0.81
N PRO A 285 -27.54 6.81 -0.24
CA PRO A 285 -28.75 7.63 -0.20
C PRO A 285 -28.76 8.60 1.00
N VAL A 286 -29.03 9.87 0.76
CA VAL A 286 -29.33 10.89 1.79
C VAL A 286 -30.83 11.10 1.88
N ALA A 287 -31.45 10.71 3.00
CA ALA A 287 -32.83 11.10 3.28
C ALA A 287 -32.87 12.59 3.69
N VAL A 288 -33.59 13.40 2.92
CA VAL A 288 -33.78 14.84 3.20
C VAL A 288 -35.16 15.03 3.82
N PRO A 289 -35.29 15.57 5.05
CA PRO A 289 -36.59 15.75 5.67
C PRO A 289 -37.50 16.65 4.84
N GLY A 290 -38.72 16.17 4.56
CA GLY A 290 -39.67 16.81 3.65
C GLY A 290 -39.66 16.27 2.22
N LEU A 291 -38.70 15.41 1.84
CA LEU A 291 -38.72 14.66 0.58
C LEU A 291 -39.17 13.20 0.81
N GLU A 292 -39.96 12.67 -0.12
CA GLU A 292 -40.35 11.25 -0.11
C GLU A 292 -39.24 10.31 -0.61
N THR A 293 -38.34 10.81 -1.48
CA THR A 293 -37.25 10.07 -2.10
C THR A 293 -35.91 10.57 -1.58
N ALA A 294 -35.01 9.66 -1.23
CA ALA A 294 -33.65 9.99 -0.83
C ALA A 294 -32.81 10.47 -2.03
N VAL A 295 -32.00 11.51 -1.82
CA VAL A 295 -31.05 12.03 -2.82
C VAL A 295 -29.85 11.08 -2.90
N PRO A 296 -29.52 10.51 -4.08
CA PRO A 296 -28.30 9.71 -4.23
C PRO A 296 -27.08 10.64 -4.28
N LEU A 297 -26.06 10.33 -3.46
CA LEU A 297 -24.71 10.88 -3.60
C LEU A 297 -23.76 9.78 -4.05
N THR A 298 -22.80 10.12 -4.91
CA THR A 298 -21.77 9.20 -5.41
C THR A 298 -20.42 9.40 -4.74
N ARG A 299 -19.55 8.37 -4.77
CA ARG A 299 -18.15 8.49 -4.34
C ARG A 299 -17.41 9.52 -5.20
N ALA A 300 -17.69 9.57 -6.50
CA ALA A 300 -17.10 10.54 -7.41
C ALA A 300 -17.38 11.98 -6.96
N GLU A 301 -18.62 12.31 -6.55
CA GLU A 301 -18.95 13.63 -6.01
C GLU A 301 -18.25 13.92 -4.67
N LEU A 302 -18.20 12.96 -3.75
CA LEU A 302 -17.41 13.10 -2.51
C LEU A 302 -15.94 13.36 -2.82
N GLU A 303 -15.34 12.60 -3.73
CA GLU A 303 -13.93 12.75 -4.09
C GLU A 303 -13.66 14.06 -4.84
N GLN A 304 -14.55 14.50 -5.72
CA GLN A 304 -14.49 15.80 -6.39
C GLN A 304 -14.52 16.97 -5.39
N LEU A 305 -15.43 16.91 -4.41
CA LEU A 305 -15.59 17.94 -3.37
C LEU A 305 -14.44 17.90 -2.34
N ALA A 306 -13.94 16.71 -2.00
CA ALA A 306 -12.84 16.52 -1.07
C ALA A 306 -11.48 16.89 -1.68
N THR A 307 -11.27 16.68 -2.99
CA THR A 307 -9.98 16.93 -3.67
C THR A 307 -9.35 18.29 -3.33
N PRO A 308 -10.00 19.46 -3.54
CA PRO A 308 -9.38 20.76 -3.24
C PRO A 308 -9.02 20.95 -1.75
N LEU A 309 -9.77 20.32 -0.83
CA LEU A 309 -9.49 20.35 0.60
C LEU A 309 -8.31 19.42 0.95
N LEU A 310 -8.26 18.23 0.36
CA LEU A 310 -7.19 17.26 0.58
C LEU A 310 -5.87 17.67 -0.10
N THR A 311 -5.90 18.36 -1.25
CA THR A 311 -4.69 18.97 -1.84
C THR A 311 -4.06 19.98 -0.88
N ARG A 312 -4.86 20.79 -0.17
CA ARG A 312 -4.36 21.65 0.93
C ARG A 312 -3.76 20.83 2.08
N ALA A 313 -4.42 19.73 2.47
CA ALA A 313 -3.94 18.83 3.54
C ALA A 313 -2.57 18.22 3.22
N VAL A 314 -2.40 17.74 1.99
CA VAL A 314 -1.16 17.12 1.50
C VAL A 314 -0.06 18.16 1.36
N ALA A 315 -0.38 19.36 0.86
CA ALA A 315 0.57 20.49 0.83
C ALA A 315 1.05 20.85 2.25
N ARG A 316 0.14 21.02 3.22
CA ARG A 316 0.53 21.29 4.62
C ARG A 316 1.31 20.12 5.23
N THR A 317 1.06 18.89 4.83
CA THR A 317 1.86 17.72 5.25
C THR A 317 3.30 17.82 4.73
N ARG A 318 3.48 18.14 3.45
CA ARG A 318 4.79 18.38 2.82
C ARG A 318 5.54 19.53 3.52
N GLU A 319 4.85 20.60 3.89
CA GLU A 319 5.41 21.72 4.67
C GLU A 319 5.87 21.30 6.06
N VAL A 320 5.06 20.58 6.85
CA VAL A 320 5.44 20.14 8.21
C VAL A 320 6.61 19.15 8.18
N VAL A 321 6.73 18.34 7.12
CA VAL A 321 7.92 17.48 6.90
C VAL A 321 9.17 18.32 6.63
N ALA A 322 9.07 19.39 5.82
CA ALA A 322 10.17 20.32 5.58
C ALA A 322 10.53 21.16 6.83
N GLU A 323 9.54 21.57 7.63
CA GLU A 323 9.74 22.24 8.92
C GLU A 323 10.52 21.37 9.92
N ALA A 324 10.38 20.04 9.84
CA ALA A 324 11.17 19.09 10.63
C ALA A 324 12.62 18.91 10.15
N GLY A 325 13.01 19.58 9.06
CA GLY A 325 14.32 19.43 8.40
C GLY A 325 14.44 18.16 7.56
N LEU A 326 13.32 17.59 7.10
CA LEU A 326 13.25 16.33 6.35
C LEU A 326 12.60 16.53 4.97
N THR A 327 12.73 15.52 4.12
CA THR A 327 11.90 15.31 2.92
C THR A 327 11.09 14.03 3.06
N PRO A 328 10.00 13.83 2.30
CA PRO A 328 9.11 12.69 2.52
C PRO A 328 9.79 11.31 2.44
N ASP A 329 10.71 11.12 1.50
CA ASP A 329 11.55 9.92 1.35
C ASP A 329 12.39 9.60 2.59
N ARG A 330 12.64 10.59 3.45
CA ARG A 330 13.39 10.49 4.70
C ARG A 330 12.55 10.07 5.90
N LEU A 331 11.25 9.86 5.74
CA LEU A 331 10.38 9.32 6.78
C LEU A 331 10.50 7.79 6.85
N ALA A 332 10.66 7.25 8.06
CA ALA A 332 10.55 5.81 8.30
C ALA A 332 9.11 5.27 8.11
N GLY A 333 8.13 6.17 8.03
CA GLY A 333 6.73 5.87 7.76
C GLY A 333 5.84 7.12 7.78
N LEU A 334 4.72 7.03 7.06
CA LEU A 334 3.59 7.94 7.15
C LEU A 334 2.41 7.16 7.70
N PHE A 335 1.78 7.67 8.75
CA PHE A 335 0.82 6.95 9.59
C PHE A 335 -0.50 7.71 9.66
N LEU A 336 -1.61 7.07 9.24
CA LEU A 336 -2.93 7.70 9.21
C LEU A 336 -3.74 7.34 10.44
N VAL A 337 -4.24 8.34 11.16
CA VAL A 337 -5.17 8.19 12.29
C VAL A 337 -6.36 9.15 12.14
N GLY A 338 -7.35 9.06 13.02
CA GLY A 338 -8.59 9.82 12.92
C GLY A 338 -9.60 9.21 11.95
N GLY A 339 -10.90 9.34 12.27
CA GLY A 339 -11.98 8.65 11.54
C GLY A 339 -12.12 9.03 10.06
N SER A 340 -11.74 10.26 9.68
CA SER A 340 -11.85 10.75 8.30
C SER A 340 -10.74 10.21 7.38
N SER A 341 -9.63 9.69 7.96
CA SER A 341 -8.59 8.98 7.21
C SER A 341 -9.08 7.70 6.53
N ARG A 342 -10.30 7.22 6.82
CA ARG A 342 -10.95 6.13 6.07
C ARG A 342 -11.40 6.50 4.66
N VAL A 343 -11.49 7.79 4.31
CA VAL A 343 -11.86 8.22 2.94
C VAL A 343 -10.72 7.81 1.99
N PRO A 344 -10.92 6.89 1.02
CA PRO A 344 -9.80 6.28 0.28
C PRO A 344 -8.94 7.26 -0.52
N LEU A 345 -9.51 8.39 -0.93
CA LEU A 345 -8.80 9.49 -1.58
C LEU A 345 -7.67 10.08 -0.70
N VAL A 346 -7.81 10.08 0.63
CA VAL A 346 -6.80 10.63 1.56
C VAL A 346 -5.47 9.88 1.42
N ALA A 347 -5.51 8.55 1.50
CA ALA A 347 -4.32 7.71 1.35
C ALA A 347 -3.75 7.79 -0.07
N ARG A 348 -4.59 7.83 -1.11
CA ARG A 348 -4.14 7.95 -2.51
C ARG A 348 -3.42 9.28 -2.79
N LEU A 349 -3.98 10.41 -2.37
CA LEU A 349 -3.37 11.73 -2.59
C LEU A 349 -2.07 11.88 -1.79
N LEU A 350 -2.04 11.44 -0.52
CA LEU A 350 -0.81 11.41 0.26
C LEU A 350 0.27 10.55 -0.39
N HIS A 351 -0.08 9.36 -0.90
CA HIS A 351 0.89 8.50 -1.56
C HIS A 351 1.44 9.12 -2.86
N ALA A 352 0.57 9.60 -3.74
CA ALA A 352 0.96 10.14 -5.04
C ALA A 352 1.84 11.40 -4.94
N GLU A 353 1.57 12.26 -3.96
CA GLU A 353 2.30 13.52 -3.78
C GLU A 353 3.57 13.39 -2.91
N LEU A 354 3.59 12.44 -1.96
CA LEU A 354 4.70 12.30 -1.00
C LEU A 354 5.61 11.10 -1.30
N GLY A 355 5.24 10.20 -2.20
CA GLY A 355 5.99 8.97 -2.52
C GLY A 355 6.00 7.90 -1.41
N VAL A 356 5.71 8.28 -0.16
CA VAL A 356 5.59 7.37 0.99
C VAL A 356 4.23 6.68 0.96
N ALA A 357 4.22 5.34 1.03
CA ALA A 357 2.98 4.57 1.20
C ALA A 357 2.40 4.80 2.61
N PRO A 358 1.20 5.38 2.78
CA PRO A 358 0.61 5.62 4.08
C PRO A 358 0.15 4.32 4.74
N THR A 359 0.41 4.15 6.04
CA THR A 359 -0.20 3.06 6.80
C THR A 359 -1.62 3.44 7.18
N VAL A 360 -2.58 2.90 6.43
CA VAL A 360 -4.01 2.94 6.75
C VAL A 360 -4.33 1.88 7.80
N LEU A 361 -5.28 2.16 8.69
CA LEU A 361 -5.80 1.23 9.69
C LEU A 361 -7.31 1.04 9.54
N GLU A 362 -7.81 -0.13 9.94
CA GLU A 362 -9.24 -0.47 9.87
C GLU A 362 -10.08 0.35 10.86
N GLN A 363 -9.53 0.58 12.05
CA GLN A 363 -10.16 1.32 13.16
C GLN A 363 -9.22 2.46 13.63
N PRO A 364 -9.02 3.52 12.82
CA PRO A 364 -8.06 4.61 13.09
C PRO A 364 -8.38 5.48 14.32
N GLU A 365 -9.46 5.22 15.06
CA GLU A 365 -9.80 5.86 16.34
C GLU A 365 -9.23 5.13 17.57
N LEU A 366 -8.95 3.82 17.50
CA LEU A 366 -8.33 3.08 18.61
C LEU A 366 -6.82 3.39 18.83
N PRO A 367 -5.98 3.61 17.79
CA PRO A 367 -4.53 3.78 17.89
C PRO A 367 -4.05 4.81 18.91
N VAL A 368 -4.77 5.93 19.05
CA VAL A 368 -4.39 7.00 19.96
C VAL A 368 -4.58 6.55 21.42
N ALA A 369 -5.72 5.96 21.75
CA ALA A 369 -6.00 5.43 23.08
C ALA A 369 -5.19 4.15 23.42
N GLU A 370 -4.97 3.24 22.46
CA GLU A 370 -4.11 2.07 22.66
C GLU A 370 -2.63 2.44 22.77
N GLY A 371 -2.19 3.40 21.97
CA GLY A 371 -0.84 3.98 22.04
C GLY A 371 -0.60 4.69 23.36
N ALA A 372 -1.59 5.41 23.90
CA ALA A 372 -1.48 6.08 25.20
C ALA A 372 -1.17 5.11 26.35
N LEU A 373 -1.68 3.86 26.32
CA LEU A 373 -1.38 2.84 27.33
C LEU A 373 0.10 2.43 27.40
N THR A 374 0.88 2.64 26.35
CA THR A 374 2.34 2.35 26.36
C THR A 374 3.11 3.31 27.27
N ASP A 375 2.57 4.50 27.56
CA ASP A 375 3.16 5.51 28.46
C ASP A 375 3.08 5.16 29.96
N LEU A 376 2.50 3.99 30.27
CA LEU A 376 2.46 3.40 31.59
C LEU A 376 3.03 1.96 31.47
N PRO A 377 4.34 1.73 31.66
CA PRO A 377 4.92 0.40 31.53
C PRO A 377 4.29 -0.61 32.50
N LEU A 378 4.19 -1.87 32.07
CA LEU A 378 3.71 -2.95 32.94
C LEU A 378 4.69 -3.18 34.11
N PRO A 379 4.19 -3.40 35.35
CA PRO A 379 5.04 -3.81 36.47
C PRO A 379 5.84 -5.06 36.10
N ARG A 380 7.17 -4.93 36.00
CA ARG A 380 8.06 -6.05 35.67
C ARG A 380 7.83 -7.17 36.71
N PRO A 381 7.46 -8.41 36.29
CA PRO A 381 7.15 -9.48 37.23
C PRO A 381 8.29 -9.65 38.24
N GLY A 382 7.97 -9.41 39.52
CA GLY A 382 8.98 -9.33 40.56
C GLY A 382 9.81 -10.60 40.61
N ARG A 383 11.11 -10.49 40.30
CA ARG A 383 12.09 -11.53 40.60
C ARG A 383 11.93 -11.85 42.08
N ARG A 384 11.31 -13.00 42.41
CA ARG A 384 11.16 -13.47 43.80
C ARG A 384 12.50 -13.25 44.50
N PRO A 385 12.54 -12.65 45.71
CA PRO A 385 13.77 -12.52 46.47
C PRO A 385 14.43 -13.90 46.56
N GLY A 386 15.52 -14.08 45.82
CA GLY A 386 16.26 -15.33 45.85
C GLY A 386 16.79 -15.49 47.26
N ALA A 387 16.57 -16.66 47.87
CA ALA A 387 17.16 -16.98 49.17
C ALA A 387 18.66 -16.63 49.11
N ALA A 388 19.12 -15.82 50.08
CA ALA A 388 20.31 -14.99 49.91
C ALA A 388 21.55 -15.82 49.56
N GLY A 389 21.93 -15.82 48.28
CA GLY A 389 23.23 -16.31 47.83
C GLY A 389 24.32 -15.42 48.42
N PRO A 390 25.46 -15.99 48.87
CA PRO A 390 26.52 -15.21 49.48
C PRO A 390 27.07 -14.16 48.50
N ALA A 391 27.29 -12.94 49.00
CA ALA A 391 27.70 -11.82 48.18
C ALA A 391 29.10 -12.03 47.57
N PRO A 392 29.36 -11.58 46.32
CA PRO A 392 30.68 -11.62 45.73
C PRO A 392 31.64 -10.70 46.49
N ALA A 393 32.86 -11.19 46.78
CA ALA A 393 33.87 -10.41 47.50
C ALA A 393 34.39 -9.23 46.66
N GLN A 394 34.56 -8.07 47.28
CA GLN A 394 35.24 -6.92 46.68
C GLN A 394 36.76 -7.15 46.65
N PRO A 395 37.49 -6.61 45.65
CA PRO A 395 38.95 -6.66 45.63
C PRO A 395 39.54 -5.67 46.65
N SER A 396 40.25 -6.19 47.65
CA SER A 396 40.92 -5.37 48.67
C SER A 396 42.17 -4.65 48.13
N PRO A 397 42.47 -3.42 48.59
CA PRO A 397 43.74 -2.73 48.31
C PRO A 397 44.98 -3.40 48.90
N ALA A 398 46.16 -2.87 48.54
CA ALA A 398 47.46 -3.46 48.86
C ALA A 398 47.76 -3.59 50.36
N ALA A 399 48.57 -4.60 50.70
CA ALA A 399 48.84 -4.98 52.08
C ALA A 399 49.81 -4.03 52.82
N VAL A 400 49.48 -3.72 54.07
CA VAL A 400 50.38 -3.18 55.09
C VAL A 400 50.28 -4.11 56.32
N GLN A 401 51.42 -4.53 56.89
CA GLN A 401 51.45 -5.49 58.00
C GLN A 401 51.25 -4.83 59.37
N PRO A 402 50.45 -5.43 60.27
CA PRO A 402 50.43 -5.09 61.70
C PRO A 402 51.14 -6.13 62.58
N SER A 403 51.76 -5.66 63.67
CA SER A 403 52.37 -6.48 64.74
C SER A 403 51.32 -7.11 65.68
N PRO A 404 51.66 -8.17 66.45
CA PRO A 404 50.68 -8.97 67.19
C PRO A 404 50.29 -8.44 68.58
N ALA A 405 49.01 -8.63 68.92
CA ALA A 405 48.35 -8.94 70.21
C ALA A 405 48.85 -8.31 71.55
N PRO A 406 47.90 -8.00 72.47
CA PRO A 406 47.70 -8.97 73.56
C PRO A 406 46.25 -9.15 74.12
N ALA A 407 45.99 -10.37 74.58
CA ALA A 407 45.22 -10.79 75.78
C ALA A 407 43.67 -10.62 75.93
N GLN A 408 43.14 -11.62 76.68
CA GLN A 408 41.79 -11.87 77.25
C GLN A 408 41.49 -11.00 78.52
N PRO A 409 40.31 -11.03 79.24
CA PRO A 409 39.40 -12.20 79.42
C PRO A 409 37.86 -12.03 79.69
N SER A 410 37.17 -13.15 79.46
CA SER A 410 36.07 -13.86 80.18
C SER A 410 35.14 -13.24 81.26
N ALA A 411 33.81 -13.44 81.10
CA ALA A 411 32.78 -13.89 82.10
C ALA A 411 31.35 -13.78 81.46
N GLY A 412 30.27 -14.50 81.78
CA GLY A 412 29.96 -15.71 82.60
C GLY A 412 28.50 -16.17 82.26
N ALA A 413 28.17 -17.47 82.21
CA ALA A 413 27.42 -18.26 83.22
C ALA A 413 26.01 -17.68 83.60
N THR A 414 24.86 -18.37 83.57
CA THR A 414 24.42 -19.81 83.63
C THR A 414 23.11 -20.03 82.78
N HIS A 415 22.16 -20.99 82.88
CA HIS A 415 21.84 -22.16 83.77
C HIS A 415 20.92 -23.20 83.04
N ASP A 416 20.56 -24.26 83.77
CA ASP A 416 19.66 -25.46 83.60
C ASP A 416 18.16 -25.21 83.28
N ALA A 417 17.24 -26.19 83.01
CA ALA A 417 17.27 -27.61 82.53
C ALA A 417 15.81 -28.13 82.24
N ALA A 418 15.66 -29.38 81.76
CA ALA A 418 14.38 -30.11 81.50
C ALA A 418 14.20 -31.31 82.49
N PRO A 419 13.27 -32.32 82.38
CA PRO A 419 12.20 -32.62 81.38
C PRO A 419 10.85 -33.15 81.98
N GLY A 420 9.94 -33.74 81.17
CA GLY A 420 8.75 -34.50 81.63
C GLY A 420 7.91 -35.21 80.53
N ALA A 421 7.30 -36.37 80.83
CA ALA A 421 6.43 -37.24 80.01
C ALA A 421 5.66 -38.24 80.94
N PRO A 422 4.66 -39.08 80.53
CA PRO A 422 4.12 -39.47 79.20
C PRO A 422 2.60 -39.06 79.03
N GLU A 423 1.55 -39.79 78.57
CA GLU A 423 1.28 -41.20 78.15
C GLU A 423 -0.08 -41.35 77.38
N ALA A 424 -0.30 -42.49 76.68
CA ALA A 424 -1.58 -43.12 76.21
C ALA A 424 -2.55 -42.32 75.25
N ALA A 425 -3.39 -42.93 74.37
CA ALA A 425 -3.46 -44.26 73.75
C ALA A 425 -4.47 -44.30 72.54
N SER A 426 -4.44 -45.39 71.73
CA SER A 426 -5.48 -45.90 70.78
C SER A 426 -5.74 -45.23 69.40
N THR A 427 -6.18 -46.06 68.43
CA THR A 427 -6.31 -45.89 66.95
C THR A 427 -7.56 -46.68 66.43
N PRO A 428 -7.81 -46.97 65.13
CA PRO A 428 -7.40 -46.40 63.81
C PRO A 428 -8.61 -45.68 63.13
N VAL A 429 -9.01 -45.63 61.83
CA VAL A 429 -8.76 -46.22 60.46
C VAL A 429 -9.20 -45.14 59.43
N GLY A 430 -8.85 -45.04 58.13
CA GLY A 430 -7.90 -45.72 57.23
C GLY A 430 -8.42 -45.88 55.78
N SER A 431 -7.53 -45.71 54.78
CA SER A 431 -7.46 -46.24 53.37
C SER A 431 -8.67 -46.94 52.68
N GLY A 432 -8.89 -46.86 51.35
CA GLY A 432 -8.14 -46.22 50.24
C GLY A 432 -8.63 -46.70 48.84
N ASP A 433 -8.00 -46.20 47.76
CA ASP A 433 -7.93 -46.63 46.33
C ASP A 433 -9.06 -47.43 45.60
N GLY A 434 -9.42 -47.02 44.36
CA GLY A 434 -10.15 -47.89 43.40
C GLY A 434 -10.80 -47.21 42.16
N PRO A 435 -10.61 -47.71 40.91
CA PRO A 435 -11.25 -47.22 39.65
C PRO A 435 -12.20 -48.30 39.03
N PRO A 436 -12.67 -48.25 37.75
CA PRO A 436 -12.88 -47.17 36.76
C PRO A 436 -14.35 -47.14 36.19
N ALA A 437 -14.57 -46.51 35.02
CA ALA A 437 -15.48 -46.90 33.92
C ALA A 437 -16.61 -45.93 33.45
N THR A 438 -17.03 -46.17 32.21
CA THR A 438 -17.73 -45.37 31.18
C THR A 438 -19.20 -44.95 31.40
N LEU A 439 -19.59 -43.92 30.62
CA LEU A 439 -20.95 -43.46 30.26
C LEU A 439 -21.89 -44.62 29.81
N PRO A 440 -23.24 -44.51 29.94
CA PRO A 440 -24.07 -43.76 28.98
C PRO A 440 -25.27 -43.00 29.58
N ALA A 441 -26.07 -42.35 28.72
CA ALA A 441 -27.25 -41.55 29.10
C ALA A 441 -28.56 -42.37 29.22
N GLY A 442 -29.52 -41.83 29.98
CA GLY A 442 -30.91 -42.33 30.08
C GLY A 442 -31.79 -41.32 30.85
N GLY A 443 -33.12 -41.32 30.62
CA GLY A 443 -34.01 -40.32 31.20
C GLY A 443 -35.44 -40.79 31.49
N THR A 444 -35.92 -40.43 32.68
CA THR A 444 -37.30 -40.48 33.24
C THR A 444 -37.34 -39.40 34.34
N GLY A 445 -38.42 -38.68 34.69
CA GLY A 445 -39.83 -38.73 34.32
C GLY A 445 -40.71 -39.27 35.45
N HIS A 446 -41.48 -38.42 36.18
CA HIS A 446 -42.69 -38.79 36.97
C HIS A 446 -43.48 -37.58 37.58
N THR A 447 -44.68 -37.34 37.02
CA THR A 447 -46.02 -37.03 37.61
C THR A 447 -46.20 -36.38 39.01
N LEU A 448 -47.02 -35.29 39.12
CA LEU A 448 -48.34 -35.22 39.84
C LEU A 448 -48.98 -33.79 39.99
N LEU A 449 -50.18 -33.61 39.37
CA LEU A 449 -51.48 -32.95 39.72
C LEU A 449 -51.65 -31.93 40.91
N PRO A 450 -52.77 -31.14 41.01
CA PRO A 450 -53.96 -30.94 40.12
C PRO A 450 -54.38 -29.45 39.83
N GLY A 451 -55.48 -29.23 39.08
CA GLY A 451 -56.11 -27.91 38.73
C GLY A 451 -57.23 -27.45 39.70
N PRO A 452 -58.28 -26.66 39.29
CA PRO A 452 -58.85 -26.37 37.94
C PRO A 452 -58.93 -24.84 37.61
N GLY A 453 -59.63 -24.28 36.60
CA GLY A 453 -60.34 -24.82 35.41
C GLY A 453 -61.88 -24.57 35.33
N VAL A 454 -62.38 -23.58 34.55
CA VAL A 454 -63.83 -23.35 34.23
C VAL A 454 -64.07 -22.83 32.78
N THR A 455 -65.30 -23.04 32.29
CA THR A 455 -65.89 -23.20 30.93
C THR A 455 -65.89 -22.08 29.84
N LEU A 456 -66.08 -22.53 28.58
CA LEU A 456 -66.71 -21.89 27.38
C LEU A 456 -68.13 -21.30 27.64
N PRO A 457 -68.80 -20.45 26.77
CA PRO A 457 -69.14 -20.72 25.34
C PRO A 457 -69.45 -19.52 24.38
N GLY A 458 -69.83 -19.81 23.12
CA GLY A 458 -70.76 -18.96 22.34
C GLY A 458 -70.45 -18.70 20.84
N GLY A 459 -71.45 -18.91 19.96
CA GLY A 459 -71.57 -18.26 18.64
C GLY A 459 -72.60 -17.12 18.69
N PRO A 460 -72.89 -16.37 17.59
CA PRO A 460 -73.46 -16.92 16.35
C PRO A 460 -72.93 -16.24 15.05
N GLY A 461 -73.63 -16.40 13.92
CA GLY A 461 -73.36 -15.65 12.66
C GLY A 461 -74.59 -15.55 11.74
N ALA A 462 -74.55 -14.73 10.68
CA ALA A 462 -75.62 -14.64 9.66
C ALA A 462 -75.21 -13.97 8.32
N THR A 463 -75.51 -14.66 7.20
CA THR A 463 -76.07 -14.19 5.90
C THR A 463 -75.49 -13.05 5.02
N LEU A 464 -75.21 -13.41 3.73
CA LEU A 464 -75.54 -12.71 2.45
C LEU A 464 -74.82 -11.37 2.13
N VAL A 465 -74.60 -10.88 0.89
CA VAL A 465 -75.01 -11.16 -0.52
C VAL A 465 -73.75 -11.00 -1.43
N ALA A 466 -73.41 -11.69 -2.55
CA ALA A 466 -74.00 -12.71 -3.45
C ALA A 466 -74.39 -12.27 -4.89
N GLY A 467 -73.44 -12.29 -5.85
CA GLY A 467 -73.64 -12.18 -7.32
C GLY A 467 -72.36 -11.77 -8.08
N ALA A 468 -71.99 -12.17 -9.31
CA ALA A 468 -72.29 -13.27 -10.26
C ALA A 468 -72.05 -12.69 -11.70
N GLY A 469 -71.26 -13.35 -12.58
CA GLY A 469 -71.03 -12.82 -13.93
C GLY A 469 -69.87 -13.42 -14.76
N THR A 470 -70.07 -14.62 -15.30
CA THR A 470 -69.33 -15.20 -16.46
C THR A 470 -70.28 -15.27 -17.68
N PRO A 471 -69.88 -15.62 -18.94
CA PRO A 471 -68.66 -16.31 -19.40
C PRO A 471 -68.04 -15.75 -20.74
N LEU A 472 -67.23 -16.60 -21.41
CA LEU A 472 -66.69 -16.54 -22.80
C LEU A 472 -65.36 -15.75 -22.99
N GLY A 473 -64.30 -16.31 -23.61
CA GLY A 473 -64.04 -17.70 -24.00
C GLY A 473 -62.85 -17.85 -24.98
N GLY A 474 -62.09 -18.96 -24.94
CA GLY A 474 -61.03 -19.29 -25.91
C GLY A 474 -59.76 -19.93 -25.29
N THR A 475 -59.22 -20.98 -25.91
CA THR A 475 -58.09 -21.83 -25.45
C THR A 475 -57.33 -22.42 -26.67
N PRO A 476 -56.26 -23.24 -26.51
CA PRO A 476 -55.01 -23.10 -25.75
C PRO A 476 -53.76 -23.44 -26.62
N VAL A 477 -52.57 -23.66 -26.01
CA VAL A 477 -51.66 -24.82 -26.25
C VAL A 477 -50.54 -24.83 -25.16
N ALA A 478 -49.94 -26.00 -24.91
CA ALA A 478 -48.99 -26.32 -23.81
C ALA A 478 -47.49 -26.26 -24.25
N GLY A 479 -46.45 -26.42 -23.41
CA GLY A 479 -46.37 -26.63 -21.94
C GLY A 479 -44.98 -27.10 -21.44
N SER A 480 -44.86 -27.32 -20.13
CA SER A 480 -43.77 -27.78 -19.23
C SER A 480 -42.74 -28.82 -19.75
N GLY A 481 -41.57 -29.07 -19.12
CA GLY A 481 -40.92 -28.49 -17.92
C GLY A 481 -40.06 -29.49 -17.10
N ALA A 482 -38.88 -29.03 -16.61
CA ALA A 482 -37.96 -29.54 -15.55
C ALA A 482 -37.76 -31.06 -15.23
N THR A 483 -36.49 -31.47 -14.96
CA THR A 483 -36.10 -32.76 -14.33
C THR A 483 -34.84 -32.66 -13.43
N PRO A 484 -34.68 -33.51 -12.39
CA PRO A 484 -33.46 -33.62 -11.55
C PRO A 484 -32.71 -34.99 -11.65
N VAL A 485 -31.60 -35.12 -10.91
CA VAL A 485 -30.68 -36.29 -10.71
C VAL A 485 -31.11 -37.17 -9.49
N PRO A 486 -30.51 -38.35 -9.10
CA PRO A 486 -29.10 -38.80 -9.24
C PRO A 486 -28.70 -40.33 -9.31
N THR A 487 -27.37 -40.58 -9.47
CA THR A 487 -26.51 -41.69 -8.92
C THR A 487 -26.53 -43.19 -9.34
N LEU A 488 -25.31 -43.67 -9.67
CA LEU A 488 -24.60 -44.93 -9.27
C LEU A 488 -25.02 -46.37 -9.70
N GLY A 489 -24.07 -47.09 -10.35
CA GLY A 489 -23.63 -48.46 -9.94
C GLY A 489 -23.73 -49.64 -10.95
N GLY A 490 -22.66 -50.44 -11.11
CA GLY A 490 -22.73 -51.82 -11.69
C GLY A 490 -21.62 -52.25 -12.69
N MET A 491 -21.17 -53.52 -12.64
CA MET A 491 -20.15 -54.18 -13.50
C MET A 491 -20.40 -55.73 -13.52
N PRO A 492 -19.72 -56.60 -14.34
CA PRO A 492 -18.92 -56.41 -15.56
C PRO A 492 -19.63 -57.05 -16.79
N PRO A 493 -19.31 -58.20 -17.48
CA PRO A 493 -18.18 -59.18 -17.47
C PRO A 493 -17.50 -59.50 -18.84
N ASP A 494 -16.39 -60.24 -18.76
CA ASP A 494 -15.72 -61.26 -19.64
C ASP A 494 -16.06 -61.48 -21.14
N GLY A 495 -15.05 -61.97 -21.93
CA GLY A 495 -15.36 -62.90 -23.06
C GLY A 495 -14.50 -63.00 -24.35
N THR A 496 -13.16 -62.97 -24.32
CA THR A 496 -12.20 -63.52 -25.35
C THR A 496 -12.64 -63.85 -26.82
N VAL A 497 -12.17 -63.04 -27.79
CA VAL A 497 -11.41 -63.38 -29.04
C VAL A 497 -11.45 -64.86 -29.53
N PRO A 498 -11.80 -65.21 -30.81
CA PRO A 498 -10.91 -64.96 -31.97
C PRO A 498 -11.45 -64.85 -33.43
N THR A 499 -10.60 -64.23 -34.28
CA THR A 499 -10.31 -64.49 -35.72
C THR A 499 -11.22 -64.08 -36.92
N GLN A 500 -10.50 -63.60 -37.95
CA GLN A 500 -10.74 -63.56 -39.41
C GLN A 500 -11.70 -62.53 -40.08
N ALA A 501 -11.04 -61.49 -40.60
CA ALA A 501 -10.97 -61.11 -42.03
C ALA A 501 -12.16 -60.41 -42.73
N GLY A 502 -11.95 -59.14 -43.11
CA GLY A 502 -12.74 -58.47 -44.14
C GLY A 502 -12.50 -56.95 -44.25
N TYR A 503 -11.89 -56.54 -45.38
CA TYR A 503 -11.85 -55.20 -46.02
C TYR A 503 -10.46 -54.50 -46.13
N PRO A 504 -10.13 -53.91 -47.31
CA PRO A 504 -8.77 -53.43 -47.61
C PRO A 504 -8.56 -51.90 -47.57
N ALA A 505 -7.31 -51.54 -47.24
CA ALA A 505 -6.50 -50.45 -47.80
C ALA A 505 -7.07 -49.00 -47.89
N GLY A 506 -6.79 -48.21 -46.85
CA GLY A 506 -6.36 -46.81 -47.01
C GLY A 506 -4.83 -46.71 -46.95
N TRP A 507 -4.24 -45.69 -47.59
CA TRP A 507 -2.78 -45.40 -47.62
C TRP A 507 -2.54 -43.89 -47.37
N PRO A 508 -1.35 -43.48 -46.88
CA PRO A 508 -1.27 -43.02 -45.48
C PRO A 508 -0.58 -41.64 -45.32
N GLY A 509 -0.27 -41.26 -44.08
CA GLY A 509 0.32 -39.95 -43.74
C GLY A 509 1.83 -39.95 -43.44
N VAL A 510 2.28 -38.77 -42.98
CA VAL A 510 3.41 -38.42 -42.07
C VAL A 510 4.69 -39.29 -42.08
N PRO A 511 5.87 -38.68 -42.33
CA PRO A 511 7.17 -39.23 -41.96
C PRO A 511 7.89 -38.44 -40.84
N PRO A 512 8.37 -39.12 -39.78
CA PRO A 512 9.42 -38.61 -38.89
C PRO A 512 10.62 -39.57 -38.77
N GLY A 513 11.77 -39.05 -38.29
CA GLY A 513 12.90 -39.87 -37.80
C GLY A 513 14.02 -40.15 -38.80
N ALA A 514 15.24 -40.35 -38.28
CA ALA A 514 16.47 -40.51 -39.06
C ALA A 514 17.32 -41.71 -38.57
N GLN A 515 18.21 -42.23 -39.43
CA GLN A 515 19.51 -42.81 -39.03
C GLN A 515 20.46 -43.09 -40.22
N SER A 516 21.70 -43.46 -39.89
CA SER A 516 22.90 -43.32 -40.75
C SER A 516 23.30 -44.56 -41.57
N PRO A 517 24.08 -44.40 -42.67
CA PRO A 517 24.53 -45.51 -43.53
C PRO A 517 26.00 -45.95 -43.30
N PRO A 518 26.36 -47.20 -43.65
CA PRO A 518 27.74 -47.67 -43.79
C PRO A 518 28.10 -48.21 -45.20
N GLY A 519 29.41 -48.40 -45.46
CA GLY A 519 29.91 -49.30 -46.51
C GLY A 519 30.18 -48.68 -47.89
N ALA A 520 31.10 -49.28 -48.67
CA ALA A 520 31.57 -48.73 -49.94
C ALA A 520 32.08 -49.79 -50.95
N GLY A 521 32.07 -49.39 -52.23
CA GLY A 521 32.83 -50.01 -53.34
C GLY A 521 31.97 -50.66 -54.43
N ALA A 522 32.41 -50.78 -55.69
CA ALA A 522 33.45 -50.04 -56.44
C ALA A 522 33.30 -50.35 -57.94
N GLY A 523 33.48 -49.36 -58.83
CA GLY A 523 33.44 -49.54 -60.30
C GLY A 523 34.18 -48.41 -61.04
N PRO A 524 34.79 -48.64 -62.22
CA PRO A 524 36.10 -48.02 -62.48
C PRO A 524 36.18 -46.84 -63.46
N SER A 525 36.98 -45.85 -63.06
CA SER A 525 37.97 -45.07 -63.84
C SER A 525 37.59 -44.29 -65.10
N THR A 526 37.89 -42.98 -65.09
CA THR A 526 38.97 -42.37 -65.91
C THR A 526 39.39 -41.00 -65.32
N PRO A 527 40.60 -40.45 -65.61
CA PRO A 527 41.23 -39.45 -64.72
C PRO A 527 41.62 -38.10 -65.36
N VAL A 528 42.19 -37.20 -64.54
CA VAL A 528 42.88 -35.93 -64.90
C VAL A 528 41.90 -34.79 -65.27
N ARG A 529 42.03 -33.51 -64.84
CA ARG A 529 43.21 -32.74 -64.37
C ARG A 529 42.88 -31.89 -63.12
N HIS A 530 43.36 -32.27 -61.94
CA HIS A 530 43.32 -31.42 -60.74
C HIS A 530 44.47 -30.38 -60.75
N GLY A 531 44.26 -29.27 -60.05
CA GLY A 531 45.18 -28.13 -60.03
C GLY A 531 44.41 -26.84 -59.72
N ARG A 532 44.22 -25.98 -60.74
CA ARG A 532 43.58 -24.66 -60.61
C ARG A 532 42.21 -24.66 -59.89
N ARG A 533 41.33 -25.64 -60.12
CA ARG A 533 39.99 -25.63 -59.52
C ARG A 533 39.99 -25.78 -57.99
N ARG A 534 40.95 -26.53 -57.41
CA ARG A 534 41.10 -26.60 -55.94
C ARG A 534 41.63 -25.28 -55.36
N LEU A 535 42.52 -24.60 -56.08
CA LEU A 535 43.01 -23.28 -55.68
C LEU A 535 41.87 -22.25 -55.64
N TRP A 536 41.04 -22.17 -56.69
CA TRP A 536 39.89 -21.25 -56.74
C TRP A 536 38.80 -21.57 -55.71
N ILE A 537 38.51 -22.85 -55.45
CA ILE A 537 37.56 -23.24 -54.38
C ILE A 537 38.14 -22.91 -53.00
N GLY A 538 39.43 -23.15 -52.77
CA GLY A 538 40.10 -22.75 -51.52
C GLY A 538 40.15 -21.24 -51.33
N LEU A 539 40.38 -20.46 -52.39
CA LEU A 539 40.36 -19.00 -52.36
C LEU A 539 38.95 -18.46 -52.08
N GLY A 540 37.92 -19.04 -52.73
CA GLY A 540 36.53 -18.67 -52.51
C GLY A 540 36.03 -19.03 -51.11
N ALA A 541 36.37 -20.22 -50.60
CA ALA A 541 36.08 -20.62 -49.22
C ALA A 541 36.85 -19.76 -48.21
N GLY A 542 38.11 -19.40 -48.49
CA GLY A 542 38.91 -18.50 -47.68
C GLY A 542 38.34 -17.08 -47.63
N LEU A 543 37.89 -16.54 -48.77
CA LEU A 543 37.21 -15.25 -48.85
C LEU A 543 35.83 -15.27 -48.17
N ALA A 544 35.07 -16.35 -48.30
CA ALA A 544 33.81 -16.52 -47.57
C ALA A 544 34.05 -16.61 -46.05
N LEU A 545 35.07 -17.35 -45.61
CA LEU A 545 35.44 -17.46 -44.20
C LEU A 545 35.98 -16.13 -43.66
N LEU A 546 36.79 -15.39 -44.41
CA LEU A 546 37.23 -14.04 -44.06
C LEU A 546 36.05 -13.04 -44.07
N GLY A 547 35.07 -13.21 -44.94
CA GLY A 547 33.83 -12.44 -44.94
C GLY A 547 32.97 -12.71 -43.70
N VAL A 548 32.80 -13.98 -43.31
CA VAL A 548 32.07 -14.38 -42.09
C VAL A 548 32.84 -13.98 -40.83
N LEU A 549 34.16 -14.17 -40.77
CA LEU A 549 35.00 -13.72 -39.65
C LEU A 549 35.07 -12.19 -39.57
N GLY A 550 35.09 -11.49 -40.70
CA GLY A 550 35.02 -10.03 -40.77
C GLY A 550 33.66 -9.49 -40.34
N ALA A 551 32.56 -10.12 -40.78
CA ALA A 551 31.21 -9.78 -40.35
C ALA A 551 30.97 -10.12 -38.87
N ALA A 552 31.47 -11.24 -38.38
CA ALA A 552 31.43 -11.61 -36.96
C ALA A 552 32.29 -10.65 -36.12
N ALA A 553 33.51 -10.34 -36.55
CA ALA A 553 34.34 -9.34 -35.90
C ALA A 553 33.62 -7.99 -35.84
N LEU A 554 33.08 -7.49 -36.96
CA LEU A 554 32.25 -6.28 -36.99
C LEU A 554 31.01 -6.39 -36.09
N TRP A 555 30.36 -7.55 -35.96
CA TRP A 555 29.20 -7.73 -35.07
C TRP A 555 29.58 -7.77 -33.57
N PHE A 556 30.78 -8.24 -33.24
CA PHE A 556 31.34 -8.25 -31.89
C PHE A 556 32.06 -6.94 -31.51
N THR A 557 32.58 -6.16 -32.47
CA THR A 557 33.31 -4.90 -32.21
C THR A 557 32.54 -3.63 -32.59
N ARG A 558 31.43 -3.71 -33.34
CA ARG A 558 30.53 -2.57 -33.54
C ARG A 558 29.87 -2.25 -32.21
N ASP A 559 30.02 -1.00 -31.79
CA ASP A 559 29.24 -0.45 -30.70
C ASP A 559 27.74 -0.57 -31.03
N ARG A 560 27.00 -1.32 -30.20
CA ARG A 560 25.56 -1.56 -30.40
C ARG A 560 24.72 -0.32 -30.11
N TYR A 561 25.28 0.65 -29.38
CA TYR A 561 24.63 1.92 -29.03
C TYR A 561 25.65 3.05 -29.21
N PRO A 562 26.00 3.40 -30.47
CA PRO A 562 26.93 4.48 -30.73
C PRO A 562 26.42 5.79 -30.12
N ALA A 563 27.32 6.74 -29.85
CA ALA A 563 26.90 8.08 -29.47
C ALA A 563 26.05 8.70 -30.59
N LEU A 564 24.83 9.15 -30.28
CA LEU A 564 23.99 9.86 -31.23
C LEU A 564 24.57 11.25 -31.50
N GLU A 565 24.59 11.64 -32.77
CA GLU A 565 24.83 13.03 -33.15
C GLU A 565 23.55 13.84 -32.90
N PHE A 566 23.42 14.32 -31.66
CA PHE A 566 22.34 15.24 -31.26
C PHE A 566 22.45 16.56 -32.01
N HIS A 567 21.30 17.13 -32.37
CA HIS A 567 21.17 18.40 -33.09
C HIS A 567 20.17 19.32 -32.40
N THR A 568 20.07 20.58 -32.85
CA THR A 568 19.00 21.49 -32.43
C THR A 568 17.63 20.93 -32.84
N LEU A 569 16.66 21.00 -31.92
CA LEU A 569 15.28 20.56 -32.12
C LEU A 569 14.68 21.23 -33.36
N THR A 570 14.19 20.40 -34.29
CA THR A 570 13.53 20.83 -35.51
C THR A 570 12.10 20.31 -35.51
N GLU A 571 11.10 21.20 -35.49
CA GLU A 571 9.69 20.79 -35.57
C GLU A 571 9.43 20.13 -36.93
N VAL A 572 8.94 18.89 -36.89
CA VAL A 572 8.62 18.05 -38.06
C VAL A 572 7.17 18.27 -38.49
N ALA A 573 6.27 18.27 -37.51
CA ALA A 573 4.83 18.37 -37.71
C ALA A 573 4.12 18.69 -36.39
N ARG A 574 2.91 19.23 -36.51
CA ARG A 574 2.02 19.53 -35.39
C ARG A 574 0.59 18.97 -35.60
N PRO A 575 0.37 17.64 -35.44
CA PRO A 575 -0.94 17.02 -35.68
C PRO A 575 -1.99 17.45 -34.65
N ALA A 576 -3.16 17.87 -35.11
CA ALA A 576 -4.26 18.32 -34.25
C ALA A 576 -4.97 17.14 -33.54
N ALA A 577 -5.33 17.37 -32.27
CA ALA A 577 -6.35 16.58 -31.59
C ALA A 577 -7.76 17.10 -31.98
N ASP A 578 -8.79 16.31 -31.71
CA ASP A 578 -10.18 16.73 -31.91
C ASP A 578 -10.75 17.31 -30.61
N GLY A 579 -11.29 18.54 -30.69
CA GLY A 579 -11.82 19.30 -29.55
C GLY A 579 -10.89 20.44 -29.10
N ASP A 580 -11.43 21.45 -28.41
CA ASP A 580 -10.69 22.69 -28.13
C ASP A 580 -9.47 22.51 -27.22
N ARG A 581 -9.59 21.69 -26.15
CA ARG A 581 -8.50 21.34 -25.22
C ARG A 581 -8.75 19.97 -24.57
N PRO A 582 -8.05 18.88 -24.96
CA PRO A 582 -8.19 17.59 -24.30
C PRO A 582 -7.66 17.61 -22.86
N THR A 583 -8.35 16.94 -21.93
CA THR A 583 -7.96 16.88 -20.51
C THR A 583 -6.69 16.07 -20.32
N ALA A 584 -6.64 14.85 -20.89
CA ALA A 584 -5.49 13.97 -20.85
C ALA A 584 -4.95 13.70 -22.27
N MET A 585 -3.63 13.70 -22.41
CA MET A 585 -2.90 13.47 -23.66
C MET A 585 -1.67 12.60 -23.40
N PHE A 586 -1.42 11.65 -24.30
CA PHE A 586 -0.39 10.62 -24.17
C PHE A 586 0.28 10.39 -25.52
N THR A 587 1.53 9.93 -25.49
CA THR A 587 2.25 9.53 -26.71
C THR A 587 2.98 8.20 -26.50
N ALA A 588 3.28 7.50 -27.59
CA ALA A 588 4.22 6.39 -27.63
C ALA A 588 4.94 6.37 -28.99
N VAL A 589 6.24 6.06 -29.03
CA VAL A 589 7.01 5.97 -30.28
C VAL A 589 7.60 4.57 -30.41
N LEU A 590 7.48 3.95 -31.58
CA LEU A 590 8.04 2.63 -31.88
C LEU A 590 8.42 2.55 -33.36
N GLY A 591 9.71 2.42 -33.65
CA GLY A 591 10.22 2.37 -35.02
C GLY A 591 9.93 3.65 -35.80
N ASP A 592 9.30 3.50 -36.98
CA ASP A 592 8.85 4.58 -37.87
C ASP A 592 7.50 5.20 -37.45
N ARG A 593 6.92 4.80 -36.31
CA ARG A 593 5.59 5.24 -35.87
C ARG A 593 5.62 6.00 -34.56
N ALA A 594 4.89 7.10 -34.55
CA ALA A 594 4.43 7.73 -33.31
C ALA A 594 2.91 7.54 -33.19
N TYR A 595 2.46 7.22 -31.99
CA TYR A 595 1.07 7.08 -31.62
C TYR A 595 0.73 8.22 -30.67
N LEU A 596 -0.34 8.94 -31.00
CA LEU A 596 -0.81 10.13 -30.31
C LEU A 596 -2.18 9.77 -29.74
N ALA A 597 -2.43 9.99 -28.45
CA ALA A 597 -3.70 9.65 -27.84
C ALA A 597 -4.22 10.77 -26.94
N TYR A 598 -5.52 11.02 -26.98
CA TYR A 598 -6.19 12.06 -26.21
C TYR A 598 -7.61 11.65 -25.82
N GLN A 599 -8.03 12.06 -24.62
CA GLN A 599 -9.35 11.76 -24.10
C GLN A 599 -10.37 12.79 -24.59
N LEU A 600 -11.48 12.30 -25.14
CA LEU A 600 -12.64 13.10 -25.53
C LEU A 600 -13.48 13.45 -24.28
N SER A 601 -14.34 14.46 -24.41
CA SER A 601 -15.28 14.88 -23.34
C SER A 601 -16.35 13.84 -22.98
N ASP A 602 -16.49 12.76 -23.76
CA ASP A 602 -17.34 11.60 -23.46
C ASP A 602 -16.57 10.42 -22.82
N GLY A 603 -15.32 10.65 -22.41
CA GLY A 603 -14.47 9.66 -21.74
C GLY A 603 -13.78 8.66 -22.67
N ARG A 604 -14.08 8.66 -23.98
CA ARG A 604 -13.41 7.76 -24.93
C ARG A 604 -12.04 8.29 -25.33
N LEU A 605 -11.08 7.38 -25.50
CA LEU A 605 -9.75 7.73 -25.99
C LEU A 605 -9.72 7.67 -27.52
N THR A 606 -9.31 8.75 -28.18
CA THR A 606 -8.93 8.70 -29.60
C THR A 606 -7.43 8.47 -29.71
N VAL A 607 -7.03 7.53 -30.57
CA VAL A 607 -5.63 7.20 -30.89
C VAL A 607 -5.40 7.46 -32.38
N VAL A 608 -4.29 8.11 -32.68
CA VAL A 608 -3.84 8.47 -34.03
C VAL A 608 -2.44 7.89 -34.23
N ALA A 609 -2.23 7.11 -35.29
CA ALA A 609 -0.89 6.73 -35.72
C ALA A 609 -0.41 7.68 -36.81
N VAL A 610 0.76 8.29 -36.58
CA VAL A 610 1.47 9.09 -37.57
C VAL A 610 2.79 8.43 -37.93
N ASP A 611 3.26 8.72 -39.14
CA ASP A 611 4.66 8.52 -39.53
C ASP A 611 5.56 9.41 -38.67
N ALA A 612 6.55 8.83 -37.99
CA ALA A 612 7.39 9.54 -37.02
C ALA A 612 8.35 10.56 -37.68
N GLY A 613 8.73 10.33 -38.94
CA GLY A 613 9.68 11.18 -39.67
C GLY A 613 9.05 12.36 -40.41
N THR A 614 7.73 12.33 -40.63
CA THR A 614 6.98 13.33 -41.41
C THR A 614 5.69 13.82 -40.73
N GLY A 615 5.26 13.21 -39.63
CA GLY A 615 4.00 13.50 -38.93
C GLY A 615 2.73 13.18 -39.70
N LYS A 616 2.83 12.50 -40.86
CA LYS A 616 1.68 12.17 -41.69
C LYS A 616 0.81 11.10 -41.04
N GLU A 617 -0.47 11.39 -40.85
CA GLU A 617 -1.46 10.43 -40.35
C GLU A 617 -1.57 9.19 -41.27
N ALA A 618 -1.56 8.01 -40.65
CA ALA A 618 -1.76 6.71 -41.28
C ALA A 618 -3.11 6.10 -40.91
N TRP A 619 -3.54 6.26 -39.65
CA TRP A 619 -4.90 5.96 -39.19
C TRP A 619 -5.27 6.77 -37.94
N ARG A 620 -6.57 6.96 -37.73
CA ARG A 620 -7.20 7.52 -36.52
C ARG A 620 -8.35 6.60 -36.12
N ASN A 621 -8.42 6.24 -34.85
CA ASN A 621 -9.52 5.43 -34.31
C ASN A 621 -9.88 5.87 -32.88
N THR A 622 -11.17 5.99 -32.60
CA THR A 622 -11.67 6.21 -31.23
C THR A 622 -12.01 4.86 -30.60
N VAL A 623 -11.41 4.58 -29.45
CA VAL A 623 -11.66 3.39 -28.65
C VAL A 623 -13.16 3.32 -28.29
N ALA A 624 -13.76 2.13 -28.39
CA ALA A 624 -15.19 1.95 -28.12
C ALA A 624 -15.48 1.75 -26.62
N ALA A 625 -14.47 1.63 -25.77
CA ALA A 625 -14.57 1.87 -24.34
C ALA A 625 -14.46 3.38 -24.04
N GLY A 626 -15.32 3.88 -23.15
CA GLY A 626 -15.08 5.11 -22.40
C GLY A 626 -14.65 4.77 -20.98
N SER A 627 -13.84 5.62 -20.37
CA SER A 627 -13.55 5.62 -18.93
C SER A 627 -13.41 7.07 -18.45
N GLU A 628 -13.58 7.31 -17.16
CA GLU A 628 -13.46 8.64 -16.55
C GLU A 628 -12.04 9.20 -16.70
N ARG A 629 -11.02 8.33 -16.72
CA ARG A 629 -9.62 8.69 -16.92
C ARG A 629 -8.84 7.57 -17.61
N TRP A 630 -7.74 7.92 -18.28
CA TRP A 630 -6.83 6.96 -18.90
C TRP A 630 -5.43 7.10 -18.29
N LYS A 631 -4.71 5.99 -18.12
CA LYS A 631 -3.30 5.99 -17.64
C LYS A 631 -2.38 6.29 -18.82
N GLY A 632 -2.75 5.83 -20.01
CA GLY A 632 -2.14 6.23 -21.28
C GLY A 632 -2.06 5.08 -22.29
N ILE A 633 -1.04 5.13 -23.14
CA ILE A 633 -0.83 4.15 -24.22
C ILE A 633 0.58 3.53 -24.18
N ARG A 634 0.69 2.28 -24.65
CA ARG A 634 1.96 1.57 -24.84
C ARG A 634 2.01 0.94 -26.24
N ALA A 635 2.96 1.36 -27.06
CA ALA A 635 3.25 0.71 -28.34
C ALA A 635 4.12 -0.54 -28.11
N VAL A 636 3.79 -1.65 -28.78
CA VAL A 636 4.57 -2.89 -28.82
C VAL A 636 4.60 -3.42 -30.26
N PRO A 637 5.52 -4.34 -30.64
CA PRO A 637 5.59 -4.86 -32.00
C PRO A 637 4.25 -5.44 -32.48
N GLY A 638 3.60 -4.72 -33.40
CA GLY A 638 2.31 -5.12 -33.98
C GLY A 638 1.05 -4.81 -33.15
N ALA A 639 1.12 -4.13 -31.99
CA ALA A 639 -0.07 -3.69 -31.24
C ALA A 639 0.14 -2.37 -30.49
N VAL A 640 -0.96 -1.70 -30.14
CA VAL A 640 -0.96 -0.57 -29.19
C VAL A 640 -1.95 -0.91 -28.08
N LEU A 641 -1.47 -0.90 -26.83
CA LEU A 641 -2.32 -1.04 -25.65
C LEU A 641 -2.76 0.36 -25.22
N ALA A 642 -4.06 0.56 -25.01
CA ALA A 642 -4.60 1.71 -24.29
C ALA A 642 -5.09 1.24 -22.92
N VAL A 643 -4.72 1.95 -21.86
CA VAL A 643 -4.95 1.52 -20.47
C VAL A 643 -5.80 2.58 -19.76
N ALA A 644 -6.99 2.21 -19.31
CA ALA A 644 -7.82 3.05 -18.45
C ALA A 644 -7.16 3.27 -17.07
N ASP A 645 -7.50 4.36 -16.38
CA ASP A 645 -7.03 4.65 -15.02
C ASP A 645 -8.22 4.84 -14.09
N GLU A 646 -8.32 4.01 -13.06
CA GLU A 646 -9.46 4.01 -12.14
C GLU A 646 -9.01 3.89 -10.69
N ALA A 647 -9.85 4.37 -9.78
CA ALA A 647 -9.49 4.58 -8.38
C ALA A 647 -9.37 3.26 -7.59
N GLY A 648 -8.13 2.85 -7.31
CA GLY A 648 -7.79 1.86 -6.29
C GLY A 648 -7.69 0.41 -6.76
N ASP A 649 -7.00 -0.39 -5.94
CA ASP A 649 -6.49 -1.71 -6.31
C ASP A 649 -7.58 -2.70 -6.74
N SER A 650 -8.79 -2.61 -6.20
CA SER A 650 -9.89 -3.55 -6.46
C SER A 650 -10.81 -3.17 -7.63
N THR A 651 -10.58 -2.03 -8.30
CA THR A 651 -11.44 -1.55 -9.38
C THR A 651 -10.97 -2.10 -10.74
N PRO A 652 -11.80 -2.81 -11.53
CA PRO A 652 -11.38 -3.36 -12.82
C PRO A 652 -11.28 -2.30 -13.93
N ARG A 653 -10.05 -1.91 -14.29
CA ARG A 653 -9.74 -1.04 -15.43
C ARG A 653 -9.59 -1.85 -16.73
N ASP A 654 -10.03 -1.30 -17.84
CA ASP A 654 -9.95 -1.95 -19.16
C ASP A 654 -8.58 -1.71 -19.83
N VAL A 655 -7.90 -2.77 -20.25
CA VAL A 655 -6.75 -2.72 -21.16
C VAL A 655 -7.24 -3.09 -22.56
N VAL A 656 -7.30 -2.10 -23.44
CA VAL A 656 -7.78 -2.24 -24.82
C VAL A 656 -6.60 -2.47 -25.76
N VAL A 657 -6.65 -3.55 -26.56
CA VAL A 657 -5.58 -3.92 -27.49
C VAL A 657 -5.96 -3.56 -28.91
N LEU A 658 -5.28 -2.55 -29.47
CA LEU A 658 -5.46 -2.08 -30.85
C LEU A 658 -4.42 -2.71 -31.78
N ASP A 659 -4.81 -2.87 -33.04
CA ASP A 659 -3.91 -3.27 -34.13
C ASP A 659 -3.01 -2.10 -34.55
N ALA A 660 -1.69 -2.24 -34.45
CA ALA A 660 -0.77 -1.14 -34.73
C ALA A 660 -0.80 -0.65 -36.20
N GLY A 661 -1.17 -1.50 -37.16
CA GLY A 661 -1.19 -1.16 -38.58
C GLY A 661 -2.49 -0.50 -39.05
N SER A 662 -3.59 -0.66 -38.31
CA SER A 662 -4.93 -0.22 -38.73
C SER A 662 -5.76 0.48 -37.65
N GLY A 663 -5.27 0.56 -36.41
CA GLY A 663 -5.95 1.17 -35.26
C GLY A 663 -7.14 0.38 -34.73
N ARG A 664 -7.60 -0.64 -35.45
CA ARG A 664 -8.80 -1.40 -35.11
C ARG A 664 -8.61 -2.16 -33.80
N GLU A 665 -9.58 -2.02 -32.90
CA GLU A 665 -9.69 -2.81 -31.68
C GLU A 665 -9.68 -4.32 -32.01
N ARG A 666 -8.84 -5.07 -31.32
CA ARG A 666 -8.73 -6.53 -31.46
C ARG A 666 -9.51 -7.25 -30.36
N TRP A 667 -9.32 -6.82 -29.11
CA TRP A 667 -9.90 -7.38 -27.89
C TRP A 667 -9.63 -6.43 -26.70
N ARG A 668 -10.24 -6.72 -25.55
CA ARG A 668 -10.04 -6.00 -24.27
C ARG A 668 -9.78 -6.98 -23.14
N LEU A 669 -9.19 -6.48 -22.06
CA LEU A 669 -8.89 -7.22 -20.86
C LEU A 669 -9.20 -6.38 -19.62
N PRO A 670 -10.18 -6.77 -18.79
CA PRO A 670 -10.29 -6.20 -17.45
C PRO A 670 -9.08 -6.66 -16.62
N VAL A 671 -8.42 -5.72 -15.98
CA VAL A 671 -7.36 -5.94 -14.98
C VAL A 671 -7.66 -5.11 -13.75
N HIS A 672 -7.29 -5.57 -12.57
CA HIS A 672 -7.44 -4.81 -11.33
C HIS A 672 -6.33 -3.74 -11.21
N GLY A 673 -6.43 -2.89 -10.18
CA GLY A 673 -5.45 -1.83 -9.93
C GLY A 673 -4.06 -2.39 -9.57
N ASP A 674 -4.00 -3.54 -8.90
CA ASP A 674 -2.75 -4.22 -8.52
C ASP A 674 -2.30 -5.31 -9.51
N ASP A 675 -3.15 -5.70 -10.48
CA ASP A 675 -2.78 -6.60 -11.59
C ASP A 675 -1.71 -5.91 -12.49
N ALA A 676 -0.59 -6.60 -12.71
CA ALA A 676 0.48 -6.14 -13.60
C ALA A 676 0.39 -6.80 -14.99
N VAL A 677 0.87 -6.11 -16.03
CA VAL A 677 0.81 -6.58 -17.43
C VAL A 677 2.18 -6.49 -18.12
N HIS A 678 2.69 -7.64 -18.55
CA HIS A 678 3.94 -7.77 -19.32
C HIS A 678 3.60 -8.23 -20.74
N VAL A 679 4.36 -7.81 -21.76
CA VAL A 679 3.98 -8.03 -23.18
C VAL A 679 5.22 -8.39 -24.02
N THR A 680 5.13 -9.49 -24.77
CA THR A 680 6.11 -9.92 -25.80
C THR A 680 5.67 -9.44 -27.19
N LYS A 681 6.31 -9.95 -28.25
CA LYS A 681 5.88 -9.75 -29.65
C LYS A 681 4.59 -10.51 -30.00
N THR A 682 4.16 -11.43 -29.13
CA THR A 682 3.18 -12.48 -29.43
C THR A 682 2.13 -12.67 -28.33
N THR A 683 2.47 -12.38 -27.07
CA THR A 683 1.67 -12.72 -25.88
C THR A 683 1.67 -11.58 -24.86
N LEU A 684 0.51 -11.37 -24.24
CA LEU A 684 0.31 -10.48 -23.10
C LEU A 684 0.12 -11.37 -21.86
N VAL A 685 0.98 -11.20 -20.86
CA VAL A 685 0.92 -11.92 -19.59
C VAL A 685 0.31 -11.01 -18.53
N ARG A 686 -0.87 -11.38 -18.01
CA ARG A 686 -1.46 -10.75 -16.82
C ARG A 686 -0.96 -11.46 -15.56
N VAL A 687 -0.44 -10.70 -14.61
CA VAL A 687 -0.31 -11.13 -13.21
C VAL A 687 -1.69 -10.95 -12.60
N ASP A 688 -2.47 -12.03 -12.54
CA ASP A 688 -3.86 -12.08 -12.06
C ASP A 688 -3.85 -12.29 -10.54
N ARG A 689 -3.87 -11.19 -9.80
CA ARG A 689 -3.68 -11.14 -8.35
C ARG A 689 -4.88 -11.71 -7.61
N ALA A 690 -6.08 -11.26 -7.98
CA ALA A 690 -7.34 -11.81 -7.48
C ALA A 690 -7.46 -13.32 -7.77
N GLY A 691 -6.98 -13.79 -8.93
CA GLY A 691 -6.92 -15.20 -9.30
C GLY A 691 -5.70 -15.97 -8.77
N SER A 692 -4.76 -15.31 -8.07
CA SER A 692 -3.50 -15.89 -7.56
C SER A 692 -2.69 -16.68 -8.62
N ARG A 693 -2.49 -16.11 -9.81
CA ARG A 693 -1.87 -16.80 -10.97
C ARG A 693 -1.27 -15.86 -12.01
N LEU A 694 -0.51 -16.42 -12.95
CA LEU A 694 -0.13 -15.79 -14.21
C LEU A 694 -1.02 -16.31 -15.35
N VAL A 695 -1.46 -15.44 -16.26
CA VAL A 695 -2.33 -15.80 -17.39
C VAL A 695 -1.74 -15.27 -18.70
N GLY A 696 -1.42 -16.16 -19.64
CA GLY A 696 -0.92 -15.81 -20.97
C GLY A 696 -2.02 -15.70 -22.01
N LEU A 697 -2.19 -14.53 -22.60
CA LEU A 697 -3.20 -14.20 -23.61
C LEU A 697 -2.53 -13.81 -24.94
N ARG A 698 -2.93 -14.41 -26.06
CA ARG A 698 -2.31 -14.11 -27.35
C ARG A 698 -2.62 -12.67 -27.80
N LEU A 699 -1.58 -11.90 -28.10
CA LEU A 699 -1.66 -10.47 -28.47
C LEU A 699 -2.52 -10.19 -29.73
N ARG A 700 -2.70 -11.20 -30.58
CA ARG A 700 -3.49 -11.11 -31.83
C ARG A 700 -5.01 -11.15 -31.60
N ASP A 701 -5.50 -11.98 -30.68
CA ASP A 701 -6.92 -12.36 -30.61
C ASP A 701 -7.46 -12.50 -29.17
N GLY A 702 -6.65 -12.24 -28.15
CA GLY A 702 -7.05 -12.28 -26.74
C GLY A 702 -7.27 -13.68 -26.18
N ARG A 703 -7.05 -14.73 -26.98
CA ARG A 703 -7.25 -16.10 -26.55
C ARG A 703 -6.22 -16.45 -25.47
N GLN A 704 -6.69 -16.96 -24.33
CA GLN A 704 -5.83 -17.57 -23.34
C GLN A 704 -5.13 -18.80 -23.93
N GLU A 705 -3.79 -18.79 -23.92
CA GLU A 705 -2.93 -19.87 -24.38
C GLU A 705 -2.54 -20.78 -23.19
N TRP A 706 -2.26 -20.16 -22.04
CA TRP A 706 -1.78 -20.84 -20.83
C TRP A 706 -2.21 -20.12 -19.53
N SER A 707 -2.14 -20.82 -18.40
CA SER A 707 -2.32 -20.28 -17.05
C SER A 707 -1.39 -21.02 -16.10
N LEU A 708 -0.77 -20.32 -15.15
CA LEU A 708 0.18 -20.86 -14.19
C LEU A 708 -0.12 -20.32 -12.78
N ASP A 709 -0.64 -21.18 -11.91
CA ASP A 709 -1.01 -20.81 -10.54
C ASP A 709 0.22 -20.43 -9.71
N ASN A 710 0.06 -19.44 -8.81
CA ASN A 710 1.13 -18.95 -7.96
C ASN A 710 1.68 -20.06 -7.04
N PRO A 711 2.95 -19.96 -6.62
CA PRO A 711 3.43 -20.71 -5.46
C PRO A 711 2.57 -20.41 -4.23
N ARG A 712 2.43 -21.40 -3.33
CA ARG A 712 1.67 -21.27 -2.08
C ARG A 712 2.58 -21.63 -0.91
N SER A 713 2.64 -20.78 0.11
CA SER A 713 3.37 -21.07 1.35
C SER A 713 2.65 -22.13 2.21
N GLU A 714 3.29 -22.59 3.28
CA GLU A 714 2.65 -23.47 4.29
C GLU A 714 1.46 -22.81 5.01
N TYR A 715 1.31 -21.49 4.90
CA TYR A 715 0.22 -20.69 5.46
C TYR A 715 -0.84 -20.28 4.41
N ASP A 716 -0.82 -20.91 3.23
CA ASP A 716 -1.64 -20.59 2.05
C ASP A 716 -1.45 -19.17 1.48
N ASP A 717 -0.32 -18.51 1.80
CA ASP A 717 0.03 -17.22 1.19
C ASP A 717 0.42 -17.44 -0.28
N THR A 718 -0.31 -16.77 -1.17
CA THR A 718 -0.17 -16.86 -2.64
C THR A 718 0.51 -15.64 -3.27
N ARG A 719 0.97 -14.68 -2.45
CA ARG A 719 1.60 -13.44 -2.95
C ARG A 719 2.84 -13.75 -3.79
N THR A 720 3.01 -13.00 -4.87
CA THR A 720 4.16 -13.13 -5.77
C THR A 720 4.68 -11.79 -6.26
N THR A 721 6.01 -11.66 -6.27
CA THR A 721 6.72 -10.59 -6.97
C THR A 721 7.12 -11.10 -8.36
N VAL A 722 6.83 -10.35 -9.41
CA VAL A 722 7.02 -10.77 -10.81
C VAL A 722 7.88 -9.73 -11.52
N LEU A 723 9.00 -10.19 -12.09
CA LEU A 723 10.04 -9.34 -12.67
C LEU A 723 10.29 -9.72 -14.13
N PRO A 724 10.26 -8.80 -15.10
CA PRO A 724 10.72 -9.08 -16.46
C PRO A 724 12.24 -9.34 -16.46
N VAL A 725 12.69 -10.36 -17.18
CA VAL A 725 14.13 -10.61 -17.37
C VAL A 725 14.65 -9.61 -18.39
N GLY A 726 15.24 -8.51 -17.90
CA GLY A 726 15.68 -7.41 -18.75
C GLY A 726 16.76 -7.85 -19.75
N THR A 727 16.63 -7.39 -20.99
CA THR A 727 17.70 -7.42 -21.99
C THR A 727 18.30 -6.02 -22.11
N GLY A 728 19.55 -5.91 -22.60
CA GLY A 728 20.25 -4.61 -22.71
C GLY A 728 19.55 -3.57 -23.61
N GLN A 729 18.55 -3.97 -24.38
CA GLN A 729 17.94 -3.19 -25.46
C GLN A 729 16.69 -2.39 -25.05
N GLY A 730 15.94 -2.82 -24.01
CA GLY A 730 14.52 -2.48 -23.88
C GLY A 730 14.14 -1.10 -23.31
N ALA A 731 15.07 -0.34 -22.73
CA ALA A 731 14.74 0.84 -21.93
C ALA A 731 14.48 2.11 -22.76
N VAL A 732 13.31 2.18 -23.37
CA VAL A 732 12.70 3.40 -23.96
C VAL A 732 11.23 3.45 -23.52
N GLY A 733 10.74 4.62 -23.11
CA GLY A 733 9.37 4.80 -22.63
C GLY A 733 9.11 6.23 -22.10
N PRO A 734 7.83 6.64 -21.97
CA PRO A 734 7.45 8.00 -21.59
C PRO A 734 7.88 8.40 -20.18
N THR A 735 7.95 9.71 -19.94
CA THR A 735 8.33 10.35 -18.67
C THR A 735 7.37 10.07 -17.50
N GLY A 736 6.09 9.75 -17.76
CA GLY A 736 5.03 9.63 -16.74
C GLY A 736 4.51 8.21 -16.45
N PHE A 737 5.27 7.16 -16.75
CA PHE A 737 4.87 5.77 -16.41
C PHE A 737 5.79 5.15 -15.36
N ASP A 738 5.44 5.34 -14.10
CA ASP A 738 5.91 4.48 -13.01
C ASP A 738 5.32 3.07 -13.19
N ASP A 739 6.10 2.21 -13.87
CA ASP A 739 6.34 0.80 -13.54
C ASP A 739 7.31 0.15 -14.55
N ALA A 740 8.59 0.09 -14.17
CA ALA A 740 9.70 -0.63 -14.81
C ALA A 740 10.12 -0.23 -16.26
N PRO A 741 11.43 -0.36 -16.60
CA PRO A 741 11.93 -0.07 -17.94
C PRO A 741 11.32 -0.98 -19.02
N GLY A 742 11.20 -0.45 -20.24
CA GLY A 742 10.40 -1.03 -21.33
C GLY A 742 10.60 -2.53 -21.60
N SER A 743 9.49 -3.28 -21.61
CA SER A 743 9.45 -4.69 -21.99
C SER A 743 9.51 -4.90 -23.52
N GLY A 744 10.28 -4.09 -24.24
CA GLY A 744 10.30 -4.12 -25.71
C GLY A 744 10.92 -5.38 -26.32
N ASP A 745 11.75 -6.10 -25.55
CA ASP A 745 12.48 -7.28 -26.01
C ASP A 745 12.79 -8.22 -24.83
N THR A 746 11.75 -8.65 -24.11
CA THR A 746 11.84 -9.67 -23.05
C THR A 746 10.75 -10.72 -23.21
N ASP A 747 11.17 -11.98 -23.29
CA ASP A 747 10.29 -13.13 -23.51
C ASP A 747 10.24 -14.06 -22.27
N ARG A 748 10.78 -13.62 -21.12
CA ARG A 748 10.87 -14.40 -19.87
C ARG A 748 10.58 -13.55 -18.63
N LEU A 749 9.90 -14.16 -17.65
CA LEU A 749 9.64 -13.59 -16.32
C LEU A 749 10.37 -14.39 -15.23
N VAL A 750 10.73 -13.70 -14.14
CA VAL A 750 11.06 -14.30 -12.84
C VAL A 750 9.86 -14.10 -11.93
N GLN A 751 9.23 -15.19 -11.48
CA GLN A 751 8.19 -15.19 -10.46
C GLN A 751 8.79 -15.66 -9.13
N VAL A 752 8.66 -14.83 -8.10
CA VAL A 752 9.08 -15.09 -6.71
C VAL A 752 7.83 -15.30 -5.87
N GLY A 753 7.74 -16.38 -5.10
CA GLY A 753 6.57 -16.71 -4.27
C GLY A 753 6.78 -16.49 -2.78
N ALA A 754 5.67 -16.40 -2.04
CA ALA A 754 5.67 -16.41 -0.57
C ALA A 754 6.17 -17.73 0.04
N ASP A 755 6.30 -18.81 -0.75
CA ASP A 755 7.05 -20.03 -0.39
C ASP A 755 8.58 -19.88 -0.55
N ARG A 756 9.05 -18.66 -0.83
CA ARG A 756 10.44 -18.29 -1.17
C ARG A 756 11.00 -19.01 -2.39
N SER A 757 10.14 -19.60 -3.23
CA SER A 757 10.54 -20.20 -4.50
C SER A 757 10.67 -19.15 -5.59
N VAL A 758 11.64 -19.36 -6.48
CA VAL A 758 11.83 -18.61 -7.71
C VAL A 758 11.60 -19.54 -8.89
N ARG A 759 10.77 -19.08 -9.82
CA ARG A 759 10.47 -19.71 -11.10
C ARG A 759 10.93 -18.80 -12.24
N LEU A 760 11.67 -19.35 -13.19
CA LEU A 760 11.90 -18.72 -14.50
C LEU A 760 10.79 -19.23 -15.44
N VAL A 761 9.98 -18.32 -15.96
CA VAL A 761 8.79 -18.62 -16.79
C VAL A 761 8.99 -18.05 -18.19
N ASP A 762 8.75 -18.86 -19.21
CA ASP A 762 8.67 -18.42 -20.60
C ASP A 762 7.32 -17.74 -20.88
N MET A 763 7.33 -16.56 -21.50
CA MET A 763 6.12 -15.73 -21.61
C MET A 763 5.16 -16.17 -22.72
N ASP A 764 5.66 -16.80 -23.79
CA ASP A 764 4.81 -17.22 -24.91
C ASP A 764 4.19 -18.61 -24.65
N SER A 765 4.92 -19.52 -24.02
CA SER A 765 4.45 -20.89 -23.71
C SER A 765 3.88 -21.08 -22.31
N GLY A 766 4.27 -20.25 -21.34
CA GLY A 766 3.98 -20.46 -19.92
C GLY A 766 4.84 -21.52 -19.24
N GLU A 767 5.85 -22.08 -19.94
CA GLU A 767 6.71 -23.12 -19.38
C GLU A 767 7.54 -22.58 -18.23
N VAL A 768 7.50 -23.27 -17.08
CA VAL A 768 8.42 -23.05 -15.96
C VAL A 768 9.77 -23.67 -16.31
N LEU A 769 10.56 -22.94 -17.13
CA LEU A 769 11.88 -23.34 -17.61
C LEU A 769 12.80 -23.82 -16.47
N ARG A 770 12.72 -23.19 -15.30
CA ARG A 770 13.45 -23.56 -14.06
C ARG A 770 12.65 -23.18 -12.82
N ARG A 771 12.84 -23.93 -11.73
CA ARG A 771 12.41 -23.59 -10.36
C ARG A 771 13.55 -23.87 -9.38
N ARG A 772 13.70 -23.03 -8.34
CA ARG A 772 14.44 -23.36 -7.11
C ARG A 772 13.76 -22.74 -5.89
N ASP A 773 13.75 -23.47 -4.79
CA ASP A 773 13.15 -23.05 -3.51
C ASP A 773 14.18 -22.39 -2.59
N GLY A 774 13.73 -21.48 -1.71
CA GLY A 774 14.57 -20.78 -0.74
C GLY A 774 15.55 -19.76 -1.35
N VAL A 775 15.17 -19.10 -2.46
CA VAL A 775 16.04 -18.18 -3.21
C VAL A 775 15.89 -16.73 -2.73
N ALA A 776 14.67 -16.23 -2.59
CA ALA A 776 14.37 -14.85 -2.20
C ALA A 776 12.98 -14.76 -1.56
N ASP A 777 12.74 -13.71 -0.79
CA ASP A 777 11.42 -13.30 -0.32
C ASP A 777 10.65 -12.53 -1.39
N VAL A 778 9.32 -12.41 -1.27
CA VAL A 778 8.55 -11.45 -2.09
C VAL A 778 8.90 -10.00 -1.78
N SER A 779 9.44 -9.74 -0.59
CA SER A 779 9.85 -8.40 -0.12
C SER A 779 11.34 -8.05 -0.36
N ASP A 780 12.17 -8.98 -0.83
CA ASP A 780 13.58 -8.71 -1.12
C ASP A 780 13.75 -7.73 -2.31
N ARG A 781 14.77 -6.86 -2.27
CA ARG A 781 15.12 -6.04 -3.44
C ARG A 781 15.79 -6.92 -4.49
N MET A 782 15.21 -6.97 -5.69
CA MET A 782 15.60 -7.91 -6.73
C MET A 782 15.62 -7.29 -8.12
N VAL A 783 16.51 -7.77 -9.00
CA VAL A 783 16.51 -7.41 -10.43
C VAL A 783 17.02 -8.57 -11.28
N ALA A 784 16.31 -8.88 -12.37
CA ALA A 784 16.66 -9.94 -13.31
C ALA A 784 17.16 -9.36 -14.64
N HIS A 785 18.29 -9.86 -15.16
CA HIS A 785 18.90 -9.39 -16.40
C HIS A 785 19.68 -10.50 -17.10
N GLY A 786 19.43 -10.71 -18.39
CA GLY A 786 20.12 -11.73 -19.20
C GLY A 786 19.91 -13.15 -18.67
N ASP A 787 20.91 -13.70 -18.01
CA ASP A 787 20.92 -15.02 -17.35
C ASP A 787 21.17 -14.90 -15.82
N ARG A 788 21.02 -13.70 -15.24
CA ARG A 788 21.21 -13.44 -13.81
C ARG A 788 19.97 -12.92 -13.11
N LEU A 789 19.80 -13.35 -11.87
CA LEU A 789 18.94 -12.74 -10.86
C LEU A 789 19.83 -12.25 -9.71
N TYR A 790 19.72 -10.97 -9.38
CA TYR A 790 20.39 -10.39 -8.23
C TYR A 790 19.37 -10.17 -7.12
N VAL A 791 19.74 -10.54 -5.89
CA VAL A 791 18.91 -10.45 -4.69
C VAL A 791 19.71 -9.74 -3.58
N VAL A 792 19.12 -8.73 -2.95
CA VAL A 792 19.61 -8.17 -1.68
C VAL A 792 18.85 -8.86 -0.56
N ALA A 793 19.54 -9.75 0.16
CA ALA A 793 19.00 -10.50 1.29
C ALA A 793 19.56 -9.98 2.62
N GLU A 794 18.74 -9.91 3.66
CA GLU A 794 19.13 -9.42 4.98
C GLU A 794 19.91 -10.49 5.79
N ASP A 795 21.07 -10.11 6.34
CA ASP A 795 21.88 -10.92 7.28
C ASP A 795 22.81 -9.99 8.07
N ARG A 796 22.29 -9.46 9.20
CA ARG A 796 23.00 -8.51 10.10
C ARG A 796 23.67 -7.38 9.31
N GLY A 797 22.82 -6.64 8.60
CA GLY A 797 23.19 -5.92 7.39
C GLY A 797 22.60 -6.64 6.19
N TYR A 798 23.30 -6.66 5.06
CA TYR A 798 22.79 -7.31 3.86
C TYR A 798 23.90 -7.97 3.02
N LYS A 799 23.48 -8.95 2.21
CA LYS A 799 24.28 -9.60 1.17
C LYS A 799 23.64 -9.36 -0.19
N LEU A 800 24.45 -8.96 -1.15
CA LEU A 800 24.09 -8.94 -2.56
C LEU A 800 24.49 -10.29 -3.18
N LEU A 801 23.49 -11.07 -3.55
CA LEU A 801 23.62 -12.43 -4.09
C LEU A 801 23.37 -12.42 -5.60
N GLY A 802 24.24 -13.06 -6.38
CA GLY A 802 24.05 -13.34 -7.80
C GLY A 802 23.68 -14.81 -8.01
N TYR A 803 22.52 -15.05 -8.63
CA TYR A 803 22.03 -16.37 -9.03
C TYR A 803 22.06 -16.51 -10.55
N ASP A 804 22.60 -17.63 -11.02
CA ASP A 804 22.53 -18.05 -12.43
C ASP A 804 21.13 -18.62 -12.74
N LEU A 805 20.40 -18.00 -13.67
CA LEU A 805 19.02 -18.39 -14.04
C LEU A 805 18.94 -19.69 -14.85
N GLY A 806 20.05 -20.15 -15.43
CA GLY A 806 20.09 -21.37 -16.26
C GLY A 806 20.26 -22.66 -15.46
N SER A 807 20.91 -22.57 -14.30
CA SER A 807 21.26 -23.67 -13.41
C SER A 807 20.68 -23.55 -11.99
N PHE A 808 20.45 -22.32 -11.51
CA PHE A 808 20.20 -22.01 -10.11
C PHE A 808 21.19 -22.70 -9.15
N ALA A 809 22.48 -22.69 -9.49
CA ALA A 809 23.58 -23.11 -8.61
C ALA A 809 23.67 -22.26 -7.31
N GLU A 810 24.55 -22.61 -6.38
CA GLU A 810 24.77 -21.80 -5.16
C GLU A 810 25.07 -20.33 -5.50
N PRO A 811 24.44 -19.36 -4.80
CA PRO A 811 24.59 -17.96 -5.15
C PRO A 811 26.02 -17.47 -4.92
N THR A 812 26.53 -16.68 -5.86
CA THR A 812 27.77 -15.95 -5.66
C THR A 812 27.48 -14.74 -4.76
N VAL A 813 28.12 -14.66 -3.59
CA VAL A 813 28.07 -13.45 -2.76
C VAL A 813 28.92 -12.38 -3.44
N LEU A 814 28.26 -11.42 -4.09
CA LEU A 814 28.92 -10.36 -4.87
C LEU A 814 29.46 -9.25 -3.95
N TYR A 815 28.76 -9.00 -2.86
CA TYR A 815 29.08 -7.98 -1.87
C TYR A 815 28.33 -8.24 -0.55
N SER A 816 28.89 -7.76 0.57
CA SER A 816 28.32 -7.86 1.92
C SER A 816 28.55 -6.57 2.70
N ALA A 817 27.55 -6.12 3.44
CA ALA A 817 27.61 -4.95 4.32
C ALA A 817 26.99 -5.26 5.69
N GLY A 818 27.46 -4.58 6.74
CA GLY A 818 26.95 -4.72 8.11
C GLY A 818 25.73 -3.84 8.41
N GLU A 819 25.11 -4.08 9.57
CA GLU A 819 23.83 -3.55 10.08
C GLU A 819 23.57 -2.04 9.86
N GLN A 820 24.62 -1.22 9.81
CA GLN A 820 24.52 0.25 9.68
C GLN A 820 24.59 0.74 8.22
N ARG A 821 24.09 -0.05 7.26
CA ARG A 821 24.09 0.27 5.82
C ARG A 821 22.80 -0.24 5.17
N ARG A 822 21.98 0.67 4.65
CA ARG A 822 20.70 0.37 3.98
C ARG A 822 20.84 0.48 2.46
N VAL A 823 20.27 -0.46 1.72
CA VAL A 823 20.06 -0.31 0.26
C VAL A 823 18.79 0.49 0.02
N THR A 824 18.83 1.48 -0.87
CA THR A 824 17.62 2.12 -1.41
C THR A 824 17.22 1.48 -2.73
N THR A 825 18.12 1.50 -3.71
CA THR A 825 17.87 1.14 -5.12
C THR A 825 18.85 0.07 -5.60
N LEU A 826 18.40 -0.85 -6.47
CA LEU A 826 19.19 -1.94 -7.05
C LEU A 826 18.89 -2.07 -8.56
N VAL A 827 19.93 -2.11 -9.39
CA VAL A 827 19.81 -2.30 -10.85
C VAL A 827 20.89 -3.23 -11.41
N ALA A 828 20.56 -3.96 -12.47
CA ALA A 828 21.58 -4.57 -13.33
C ALA A 828 22.22 -3.47 -14.18
N CYS A 829 23.54 -3.33 -14.10
CA CYS A 829 24.28 -2.21 -14.68
C CYS A 829 25.44 -2.65 -15.59
N GLY A 830 25.47 -3.91 -16.01
CA GLY A 830 26.48 -4.42 -16.95
C GLY A 830 26.53 -5.94 -17.00
N GLU A 831 27.44 -6.46 -17.82
CA GLU A 831 27.70 -7.90 -17.97
C GLU A 831 28.11 -8.53 -16.61
N HIS A 832 27.23 -9.39 -16.10
CA HIS A 832 27.30 -10.00 -14.76
C HIS A 832 27.62 -9.00 -13.63
N ARG A 833 27.03 -7.79 -13.73
CA ARG A 833 27.24 -6.67 -12.80
C ARG A 833 25.93 -6.09 -12.27
N ALA A 834 25.83 -6.01 -10.94
CA ALA A 834 24.77 -5.31 -10.23
C ALA A 834 25.31 -4.02 -9.58
N CYS A 835 24.52 -2.96 -9.63
CA CYS A 835 24.80 -1.69 -8.97
C CYS A 835 23.66 -1.37 -7.99
N LEU A 836 24.00 -0.84 -6.82
CA LEU A 836 23.03 -0.39 -5.82
C LEU A 836 23.44 0.95 -5.21
N LEU A 837 22.47 1.67 -4.65
CA LEU A 837 22.72 2.80 -3.76
C LEU A 837 22.70 2.30 -2.32
N GLU A 838 23.82 2.52 -1.63
CA GLU A 838 24.00 2.22 -0.21
C GLU A 838 24.04 3.52 0.60
N VAL A 839 23.18 3.61 1.61
CA VAL A 839 23.09 4.75 2.55
C VAL A 839 23.72 4.32 3.89
N PRO A 840 24.94 4.78 4.23
CA PRO A 840 25.60 4.44 5.49
C PRO A 840 25.01 5.26 6.65
N GLN A 841 24.70 4.60 7.77
CA GLN A 841 24.20 5.25 9.00
C GLN A 841 22.97 6.15 8.79
N ALA A 842 22.13 5.81 7.82
CA ALA A 842 21.00 6.61 7.34
C ALA A 842 21.37 8.05 6.88
N ASP A 843 22.63 8.34 6.58
CA ASP A 843 23.09 9.65 6.09
C ASP A 843 23.08 9.69 4.55
N ALA A 844 22.20 10.51 3.97
CA ALA A 844 22.03 10.63 2.52
C ALA A 844 23.17 11.41 1.83
N ASP A 845 23.85 12.34 2.52
CA ASP A 845 25.02 13.03 1.99
C ASP A 845 26.22 12.07 1.88
N ARG A 846 26.15 10.92 2.57
CA ARG A 846 27.11 9.82 2.51
C ARG A 846 26.66 8.64 1.64
N THR A 847 25.59 8.78 0.87
CA THR A 847 25.18 7.76 -0.10
C THR A 847 26.33 7.43 -1.06
N GLU A 848 26.55 6.14 -1.30
CA GLU A 848 27.55 5.61 -2.23
C GLU A 848 26.89 4.66 -3.24
N VAL A 849 27.40 4.64 -4.47
CA VAL A 849 27.13 3.53 -5.39
C VAL A 849 28.05 2.38 -5.01
N VAL A 850 27.50 1.17 -4.86
CA VAL A 850 28.25 -0.08 -4.83
C VAL A 850 28.00 -0.82 -6.13
N ALA A 851 29.05 -1.05 -6.93
CA ALA A 851 28.98 -1.79 -8.19
C ALA A 851 29.75 -3.11 -8.06
N ALA A 852 29.04 -4.23 -7.96
CA ALA A 852 29.60 -5.56 -7.75
C ALA A 852 29.53 -6.40 -9.02
N THR A 853 30.68 -6.94 -9.45
CA THR A 853 30.81 -7.72 -10.68
C THR A 853 31.31 -9.14 -10.37
N GLU A 854 30.67 -10.16 -10.92
CA GLU A 854 31.08 -11.55 -10.74
C GLU A 854 32.56 -11.76 -11.13
N GLY A 855 33.31 -12.46 -10.26
CA GLY A 855 34.73 -12.76 -10.44
C GLY A 855 35.69 -11.57 -10.40
N LYS A 856 35.20 -10.31 -10.33
CA LYS A 856 36.03 -9.09 -10.38
C LYS A 856 35.91 -8.21 -9.12
N GLY A 857 35.01 -8.55 -8.20
CA GLY A 857 34.80 -7.85 -6.93
C GLY A 857 33.89 -6.63 -7.02
N SER A 858 33.77 -5.91 -5.89
CA SER A 858 32.97 -4.69 -5.78
C SER A 858 33.80 -3.41 -5.83
N ARG A 859 33.31 -2.41 -6.56
CA ARG A 859 33.78 -1.02 -6.54
C ARG A 859 32.78 -0.15 -5.77
N ARG A 860 33.26 0.94 -5.19
CA ARG A 860 32.46 1.94 -4.47
C ARG A 860 32.86 3.36 -4.90
N TRP A 861 31.90 4.26 -5.02
CA TRP A 861 32.15 5.69 -5.20
C TRP A 861 31.03 6.53 -4.59
N ALA A 862 31.35 7.76 -4.19
CA ALA A 862 30.40 8.68 -3.58
C ALA A 862 29.33 9.12 -4.57
N ALA A 863 28.08 9.16 -4.09
CA ALA A 863 26.92 9.66 -4.80
C ALA A 863 25.99 10.43 -3.83
N PRO A 864 26.45 11.56 -3.25
CA PRO A 864 25.72 12.28 -2.20
C PRO A 864 24.32 12.69 -2.65
N GLY A 865 23.31 12.40 -1.83
CA GLY A 865 21.90 12.64 -2.12
C GLY A 865 21.31 11.75 -3.22
N GLY A 866 22.02 10.72 -3.69
CA GLY A 866 21.52 9.81 -4.72
C GLY A 866 20.29 9.03 -4.23
N VAL A 867 19.19 9.12 -4.97
CA VAL A 867 17.92 8.42 -4.70
C VAL A 867 17.61 7.31 -5.71
N ASP A 868 18.01 7.49 -6.98
CA ASP A 868 17.68 6.57 -8.07
C ASP A 868 18.90 6.27 -8.99
N LEU A 869 18.88 5.10 -9.63
CA LEU A 869 19.91 4.58 -10.54
C LEU A 869 19.31 4.19 -11.89
N VAL A 870 19.78 4.83 -12.96
CA VAL A 870 19.42 4.45 -14.34
C VAL A 870 20.66 3.87 -15.05
N PRO A 871 20.68 2.58 -15.42
CA PRO A 871 21.78 2.00 -16.17
C PRO A 871 21.74 2.45 -17.64
N VAL A 872 22.86 2.95 -18.15
CA VAL A 872 23.07 3.45 -19.52
C VAL A 872 24.14 2.57 -20.19
N GLY A 873 23.73 1.32 -20.46
CA GLY A 873 24.68 0.25 -20.79
C GLY A 873 25.58 -0.05 -19.59
N GLU A 874 26.89 0.05 -19.78
CA GLU A 874 27.89 -0.08 -18.71
C GLU A 874 28.12 1.23 -17.92
N HIS A 875 27.47 2.34 -18.29
CA HIS A 875 27.50 3.59 -17.53
C HIS A 875 26.31 3.62 -16.56
N LEU A 876 26.42 4.40 -15.49
CA LEU A 876 25.38 4.49 -14.46
C LEU A 876 25.04 5.96 -14.21
N LEU A 877 23.78 6.33 -14.44
CA LEU A 877 23.26 7.64 -14.06
C LEU A 877 22.67 7.57 -12.66
N VAL A 878 23.06 8.51 -11.80
CA VAL A 878 22.48 8.75 -10.48
C VAL A 878 21.59 9.98 -10.57
N ARG A 879 20.35 9.89 -10.05
CA ARG A 879 19.49 11.06 -9.79
C ARG A 879 19.56 11.44 -8.30
N ARG A 880 19.64 12.74 -8.04
CA ARG A 880 19.47 13.38 -6.72
C ARG A 880 18.37 14.41 -6.83
N GLU A 881 17.45 14.46 -5.87
CA GLU A 881 16.31 15.39 -5.89
C GLU A 881 16.50 16.57 -4.93
N VAL A 882 17.20 16.36 -3.81
CA VAL A 882 17.43 17.36 -2.75
C VAL A 882 18.88 17.85 -2.79
N PRO A 883 19.18 19.15 -2.67
CA PRO A 883 18.25 20.28 -2.57
C PRO A 883 17.67 20.73 -3.93
N LYS A 884 18.13 20.16 -5.06
CA LYS A 884 17.59 20.40 -6.42
C LYS A 884 17.78 19.15 -7.29
N THR A 885 16.80 18.85 -8.14
CA THR A 885 16.87 17.78 -9.13
C THR A 885 18.13 17.92 -10.00
N THR A 886 19.01 16.94 -9.88
CA THR A 886 20.32 16.90 -10.52
C THR A 886 20.68 15.48 -10.90
N VAL A 887 21.42 15.33 -12.00
CA VAL A 887 21.88 14.06 -12.54
C VAL A 887 23.39 14.04 -12.74
N SER A 888 24.00 12.91 -12.36
CA SER A 888 25.42 12.62 -12.53
C SER A 888 25.59 11.28 -13.23
N LEU A 889 26.32 11.26 -14.36
CA LEU A 889 26.60 10.06 -15.14
C LEU A 889 28.01 9.57 -14.84
N PHE A 890 28.15 8.31 -14.44
CA PHE A 890 29.42 7.67 -14.09
C PHE A 890 29.81 6.60 -15.12
N ASP A 891 31.11 6.49 -15.38
CA ASP A 891 31.69 5.45 -16.23
C ASP A 891 31.76 4.07 -15.50
N PRO A 892 32.14 2.99 -16.19
CA PRO A 892 32.22 1.65 -15.57
C PRO A 892 33.28 1.52 -14.47
N ALA A 893 34.13 2.52 -14.27
CA ALA A 893 35.13 2.61 -13.21
C ALA A 893 34.68 3.50 -12.02
N GLY A 894 33.52 4.17 -12.11
CA GLY A 894 33.02 5.08 -11.09
C GLY A 894 33.51 6.52 -11.22
N LYS A 895 34.10 6.89 -12.36
CA LYS A 895 34.49 8.28 -12.65
C LYS A 895 33.30 9.03 -13.24
N ALA A 896 33.00 10.22 -12.73
CA ALA A 896 31.97 11.08 -13.31
C ALA A 896 32.36 11.53 -14.73
N VAL A 897 31.42 11.40 -15.66
CA VAL A 897 31.46 11.84 -17.06
C VAL A 897 30.51 13.03 -17.28
N LEU A 898 29.43 13.09 -16.49
CA LEU A 898 28.59 14.27 -16.27
C LEU A 898 28.42 14.43 -14.76
N THR A 899 28.49 15.66 -14.25
CA THR A 899 28.39 15.94 -12.81
C THR A 899 27.34 17.00 -12.54
N ASP A 900 26.39 16.69 -11.67
CA ASP A 900 25.38 17.58 -11.08
C ASP A 900 24.67 18.50 -12.10
N ARG A 901 24.39 17.98 -13.29
CA ARG A 901 23.59 18.67 -14.31
C ARG A 901 22.16 18.79 -13.78
N LYS A 902 21.62 20.01 -13.75
CA LYS A 902 20.24 20.28 -13.29
C LYS A 902 19.20 19.60 -14.17
N GLY A 903 18.10 19.21 -13.54
CA GLY A 903 16.93 18.64 -14.17
C GLY A 903 16.91 17.11 -14.20
N THR A 904 16.06 16.55 -15.06
CA THR A 904 15.73 15.11 -15.10
C THR A 904 16.26 14.48 -16.38
N ALA A 905 17.04 13.41 -16.24
CA ALA A 905 17.50 12.59 -17.37
C ALA A 905 16.56 11.42 -17.64
N VAL A 906 16.38 11.10 -18.91
CA VAL A 906 15.64 9.94 -19.42
C VAL A 906 16.48 9.19 -20.45
N ARG A 907 16.24 7.88 -20.59
CA ARG A 907 17.05 6.99 -21.42
C ARG A 907 16.51 6.89 -22.85
N VAL A 908 17.39 7.07 -23.84
CA VAL A 908 17.09 6.93 -25.28
C VAL A 908 17.45 5.52 -25.76
N ASP A 909 18.61 5.01 -25.36
CA ASP A 909 19.07 3.64 -25.61
C ASP A 909 20.16 3.26 -24.58
N ALA A 910 20.95 2.19 -24.78
CA ALA A 910 22.03 1.82 -23.84
C ALA A 910 23.34 2.64 -23.98
N GLY A 911 23.33 3.76 -24.69
CA GLY A 911 24.45 4.69 -24.81
C GLY A 911 24.08 6.17 -24.81
N ASN A 912 22.79 6.52 -24.81
CA ASN A 912 22.31 7.87 -25.02
C ASN A 912 21.14 8.24 -24.09
N LEU A 913 21.09 9.53 -23.72
CA LEU A 913 20.15 10.15 -22.80
C LEU A 913 19.60 11.45 -23.39
N LEU A 914 18.39 11.82 -22.97
CA LEU A 914 17.90 13.20 -22.99
C LEU A 914 17.88 13.73 -21.57
N VAL A 915 18.12 15.02 -21.38
CA VAL A 915 18.09 15.72 -20.09
C VAL A 915 17.21 16.95 -20.23
N PHE A 916 16.03 16.90 -19.63
CA PHE A 916 15.18 18.07 -19.42
C PHE A 916 15.84 18.93 -18.34
N ALA A 917 15.94 20.25 -18.54
CA ALA A 917 16.64 21.14 -17.59
C ALA A 917 15.94 21.30 -16.22
N GLU A 918 14.68 20.87 -16.15
CA GLU A 918 13.80 20.86 -14.99
C GLU A 918 12.97 19.56 -15.01
N THR A 919 12.17 19.30 -13.96
CA THR A 919 11.21 18.19 -13.96
C THR A 919 10.17 18.39 -15.07
N PRO A 920 9.77 17.33 -15.81
CA PRO A 920 8.63 17.38 -16.72
C PRO A 920 7.33 17.83 -16.02
N SER A 921 6.38 18.36 -16.78
CA SER A 921 5.06 18.78 -16.30
C SER A 921 3.91 18.30 -17.19
N SER A 922 2.76 18.05 -16.57
CA SER A 922 1.45 17.82 -17.20
C SER A 922 0.78 19.12 -17.64
N VAL A 923 1.24 20.26 -17.14
CA VAL A 923 0.89 21.61 -17.64
C VAL A 923 1.71 21.92 -18.89
N GLU A 924 1.20 22.78 -19.76
CA GLU A 924 1.90 23.23 -20.96
C GLU A 924 2.96 24.30 -20.63
N ASP A 925 4.20 24.04 -21.04
CA ASP A 925 5.32 24.96 -20.86
C ASP A 925 6.46 24.77 -21.89
N ASP A 926 7.42 25.70 -21.89
CA ASP A 926 8.63 25.65 -22.73
C ASP A 926 9.76 24.91 -21.99
N ARG A 927 10.18 23.74 -22.49
CA ARG A 927 11.13 22.87 -21.80
C ARG A 927 12.45 22.69 -22.53
N SER A 928 13.51 23.26 -21.92
CA SER A 928 14.88 23.15 -22.40
C SER A 928 15.40 21.71 -22.32
N LEU A 929 15.95 21.22 -23.43
CA LEU A 929 16.38 19.83 -23.61
C LEU A 929 17.86 19.77 -24.01
N ALA A 930 18.60 18.83 -23.45
CA ALA A 930 19.98 18.53 -23.82
C ALA A 930 20.18 17.02 -24.07
N GLY A 931 21.02 16.68 -25.04
CA GLY A 931 21.34 15.31 -25.42
C GLY A 931 22.68 14.93 -24.83
N VAL A 932 22.76 13.77 -24.18
CA VAL A 932 24.00 13.30 -23.54
C VAL A 932 24.30 11.88 -24.00
N SER A 933 25.45 11.70 -24.65
CA SER A 933 25.98 10.35 -24.94
C SER A 933 26.86 9.85 -23.79
N LYS A 934 27.04 8.52 -23.71
CA LYS A 934 27.90 7.84 -22.72
C LYS A 934 29.36 8.34 -22.71
N SER A 935 29.81 9.01 -23.78
CA SER A 935 31.12 9.65 -23.85
C SER A 935 31.27 10.89 -22.95
N GLY A 936 30.16 11.41 -22.40
CA GLY A 936 30.10 12.71 -21.73
C GLY A 936 29.80 13.88 -22.67
N GLY A 937 29.76 13.66 -23.99
CA GLY A 937 29.36 14.67 -24.96
C GLY A 937 27.91 15.12 -24.70
N LEU A 938 27.76 16.36 -24.22
CA LEU A 938 26.50 17.05 -23.98
C LEU A 938 26.28 18.11 -25.08
N THR A 939 25.11 18.04 -25.72
CA THR A 939 24.64 19.00 -26.73
C THR A 939 23.37 19.68 -26.20
N GLU A 940 23.37 21.01 -26.08
CA GLU A 940 22.12 21.76 -25.82
C GLU A 940 21.28 21.78 -27.11
N MET A 941 20.02 21.36 -27.04
CA MET A 941 19.19 21.11 -28.23
C MET A 941 18.13 22.20 -28.46
N GLY A 942 17.96 23.14 -27.52
CA GLY A 942 16.92 24.16 -27.54
C GLY A 942 15.77 23.84 -26.60
N GLN A 943 14.56 24.27 -26.94
CA GLN A 943 13.35 24.06 -26.14
C GLN A 943 12.28 23.32 -26.95
N LEU A 944 11.59 22.38 -26.30
CA LEU A 944 10.27 21.92 -26.72
C LEU A 944 9.29 23.05 -26.36
N GLN A 945 8.58 23.62 -27.34
CA GLN A 945 7.78 24.83 -27.13
C GLN A 945 6.29 24.51 -26.99
N GLY A 946 5.68 25.02 -25.90
CA GLY A 946 4.28 24.78 -25.57
C GLY A 946 3.93 23.29 -25.51
N VAL A 947 4.59 22.52 -24.63
CA VAL A 947 4.33 21.08 -24.48
C VAL A 947 3.98 20.68 -23.05
N ARG A 948 3.12 19.67 -22.91
CA ARG A 948 2.92 18.93 -21.66
C ARG A 948 4.02 17.88 -21.56
N SER A 949 5.16 18.25 -21.01
CA SER A 949 6.40 17.43 -21.04
C SER A 949 6.33 16.06 -20.33
N GLU A 950 5.38 15.83 -19.42
CA GLU A 950 5.06 14.49 -18.88
C GLU A 950 4.49 13.53 -19.94
N SER A 951 3.87 14.05 -21.01
CA SER A 951 3.27 13.24 -22.07
C SER A 951 4.25 12.79 -23.15
N CYS A 952 5.52 13.20 -23.07
CA CYS A 952 6.51 12.99 -24.13
C CYS A 952 6.98 11.52 -24.23
N SER A 953 7.14 11.04 -25.47
CA SER A 953 7.84 9.80 -25.83
C SER A 953 8.83 10.06 -26.96
N TRP A 954 9.86 9.22 -27.07
CA TRP A 954 10.92 9.36 -28.07
C TRP A 954 11.37 8.00 -28.61
N ASN A 955 12.05 8.03 -29.76
CA ASN A 955 12.95 6.97 -30.21
C ASN A 955 14.38 7.54 -30.28
N THR A 956 15.26 6.99 -31.12
CA THR A 956 16.65 7.47 -31.29
C THR A 956 16.80 8.72 -32.17
N SER A 957 15.74 9.24 -32.80
CA SER A 957 15.82 10.39 -33.73
C SER A 957 14.73 11.46 -33.55
N VAL A 958 13.56 11.11 -32.99
CA VAL A 958 12.45 12.05 -32.75
C VAL A 958 11.88 11.95 -31.33
N ILE A 959 11.39 13.07 -30.82
CA ILE A 959 10.60 13.19 -29.60
C ILE A 959 9.23 13.79 -29.93
N VAL A 960 8.19 13.30 -29.27
CA VAL A 960 6.79 13.58 -29.57
C VAL A 960 6.05 13.84 -28.27
N CYS A 961 5.32 14.96 -28.17
CA CYS A 961 4.64 15.40 -26.95
C CYS A 961 3.24 15.94 -27.27
N GLY A 962 2.32 15.93 -26.30
CA GLY A 962 1.07 16.71 -26.37
C GLY A 962 1.28 18.18 -26.01
N ALA A 963 0.39 19.06 -26.47
CA ALA A 963 0.33 20.50 -26.21
C ALA A 963 -1.09 20.90 -25.72
N GLU A 964 -1.54 22.14 -25.94
CA GLU A 964 -2.89 22.58 -25.55
C GLU A 964 -4.00 21.72 -26.17
N ARG A 965 -3.87 21.52 -27.49
CA ARG A 965 -4.90 21.03 -28.43
C ARG A 965 -4.33 20.24 -29.62
N ASP A 966 -3.02 20.11 -29.67
CA ASP A 966 -2.28 19.44 -30.73
C ASP A 966 -1.14 18.62 -30.12
N PHE A 967 -0.43 17.86 -30.95
CA PHE A 967 0.81 17.19 -30.60
C PHE A 967 1.95 17.82 -31.39
N VAL A 968 3.15 17.84 -30.82
CA VAL A 968 4.34 18.38 -31.50
C VAL A 968 5.36 17.26 -31.67
N LEU A 969 5.84 17.07 -32.91
CA LEU A 969 6.92 16.16 -33.25
C LEU A 969 8.19 16.98 -33.51
N TYR A 970 9.25 16.73 -32.75
CA TYR A 970 10.57 17.30 -32.99
C TYR A 970 11.57 16.22 -33.41
N ARG A 971 12.29 16.46 -34.50
CA ARG A 971 13.50 15.71 -34.86
C ARG A 971 14.68 16.28 -34.09
N PHE A 972 15.51 15.39 -33.56
CA PHE A 972 16.58 15.74 -32.63
C PHE A 972 17.93 15.06 -32.90
N ALA A 973 17.94 14.00 -33.72
CA ALA A 973 19.16 13.40 -34.28
C ALA A 973 18.90 12.95 -35.73
N GLY A 974 19.98 12.66 -36.46
CA GLY A 974 19.92 12.13 -37.82
C GLY A 974 19.42 10.68 -37.90
N ASP A 975 19.04 10.26 -39.12
CA ASP A 975 18.76 8.86 -39.43
C ASP A 975 20.10 8.14 -39.71
N GLY A 976 20.56 7.30 -38.78
CA GLY A 976 21.91 6.68 -38.76
C GLY A 976 22.00 5.19 -39.09
#